data_AF-A0AAQ3P1Z3-F1
#
_entry.id   AF-A0AAQ3P1Z3-F1
#
_cell.length_a   1.000
_cell.length_b   1.000
_cell.length_c   1.000
_cell.angle_alpha   90.00
_cell.angle_beta   90.00
_cell.angle_gamma   90.00
#
_symmetry.space_group_name_H-M   'P 1'
#
loop_
_entity.id
_entity.type
_entity.pdbx_description
1 polymer ?
#
loop_
_entity_poly.entity_id
_entity_poly.type
_entity_poly.pdbx_seq_one_letter_code
_entity_poly.pdbx_strand_id
1 'polypeptide(L)'
;LRLLNSITMATAKFFSLAFCLLVLLLATNAIEVSKDGRAIKIDGKRRLLISGSIHYPRSTPEMWPDLIKKAKEGGLDAIETYVFWNAHEPSRRVYDFSGNNDLIRFLKTIQDSGLYAVLRIGPYVCAEWNYGGIPVWVYNLPGVEIRTVNDVFMIENEYGNVISHYGEAGKAYINWCANMAESLNVGVPWIMCQESDAPQPMINTCNGWYCDNFEPNNPNSPKMWTENWVGWFKNWGGKDPHRTAEDVAYSVARFFQTGGTFQNYYMYHGGTNFGRTAGGPYITTTYDYDAPLDEYGNIAQPKWGHLKELHSVLKSMEETLTNGKVSEMDFGNSVKATVYATNRSSSCFLSNTNSTTDATLTFRGNKYRIPAWSVSLLPDCQHEEYNTAKVNVQTSVMVKENKQEKEPIALKWTWRSENIDNALHAKSNISVPGLIDQKLMASDTSDYLWYMTKFHVKRDDPIWSENTTLRINGSGHVIHAFVNGEHIGSHWATYGIHNDKFETKIKFKRGTNTISLLSVTVGLQNYGPYFDTWHSGLVGPIELVSVKGDETITKDLSSHKWLYKVGLNGWNHEFFSEDSSTNWESQQLPTDRMLTWYKTTFEAPMGSDPVVVDLNGMSKGYAWVNGENLGRIWPSYLAEEEGCSDEPCDYRGEYSDRKCVTNCGKPTQRWYHVPRSFLRKDGENSLVLFAEMGGNPSMVNFQTVVVGSACGNSYENKTLELSCQDRPISSIKFASFGDPKGVCGAFTKGTCESKNNALSVLQKECVGQKACSIDVSEKTFGSTTCGSITKRLAVEIVC
;
A
#
# COMPACT_ATOMS: atom_id res chain seq x y z
N LEU A 1 51.74 52.89 20.74
CA LEU A 1 50.32 52.50 20.90
C LEU A 1 49.50 52.55 19.61
N ARG A 2 49.43 53.67 18.87
CA ARG A 2 48.66 53.73 17.61
C ARG A 2 49.13 52.74 16.52
N LEU A 3 50.43 52.50 16.38
CA LEU A 3 50.96 51.52 15.40
C LEU A 3 50.61 50.07 15.74
N LEU A 4 50.62 49.68 17.03
CA LEU A 4 50.24 48.33 17.46
C LEU A 4 48.75 48.05 17.25
N ASN A 5 47.88 49.06 17.44
CA ASN A 5 46.45 48.93 17.18
C ASN A 5 46.13 48.79 15.68
N SER A 6 46.89 49.45 14.80
CA SER A 6 46.71 49.29 13.35
C SER A 6 47.17 47.93 12.85
N ILE A 7 48.25 47.36 13.40
CA ILE A 7 48.75 46.04 13.02
C ILE A 7 47.80 44.93 13.51
N THR A 8 47.25 45.05 14.73
CA THR A 8 46.25 44.11 15.27
C THR A 8 44.90 44.18 14.57
N MET A 9 44.45 45.36 14.14
CA MET A 9 43.25 45.49 13.29
C MET A 9 43.45 44.90 11.89
N ALA A 10 44.64 45.03 11.32
CA ALA A 10 44.95 44.47 10.00
C ALA A 10 45.01 42.94 10.02
N THR A 11 45.62 42.33 11.04
CA THR A 11 45.65 40.87 11.20
C THR A 11 44.27 40.29 11.54
N ALA A 12 43.46 40.96 12.37
CA ALA A 12 42.09 40.53 12.64
C ALA A 12 41.19 40.58 11.38
N LYS A 13 41.34 41.61 10.54
CA LYS A 13 40.64 41.68 9.24
C LYS A 13 41.10 40.60 8.27
N PHE A 14 42.39 40.25 8.25
CA PHE A 14 42.93 39.19 7.40
C PHE A 14 42.43 37.81 7.82
N PHE A 15 42.38 37.53 9.14
CA PHE A 15 41.79 36.30 9.67
C PHE A 15 40.28 36.22 9.44
N SER A 16 39.56 37.33 9.58
CA SER A 16 38.12 37.38 9.30
C SER A 16 37.82 37.18 7.81
N LEU A 17 38.65 37.72 6.91
CA LEU A 17 38.49 37.55 5.47
C LEU A 17 38.87 36.13 5.04
N ALA A 18 39.93 35.55 5.59
CA ALA A 18 40.33 34.16 5.36
C ALA A 18 39.30 33.17 5.92
N PHE A 19 38.71 33.45 7.09
CA PHE A 19 37.63 32.66 7.67
C PHE A 19 36.34 32.80 6.85
N CYS A 20 35.97 33.99 6.39
CA CYS A 20 34.86 34.17 5.46
C CYS A 20 35.10 33.48 4.11
N LEU A 21 36.32 33.51 3.56
CA LEU A 21 36.68 32.77 2.35
C LEU A 21 36.66 31.25 2.59
N LEU A 22 37.09 30.77 3.76
CA LEU A 22 37.01 29.36 4.12
C LEU A 22 35.54 28.93 4.31
N VAL A 23 34.69 29.77 4.89
CA VAL A 23 33.24 29.57 5.04
C VAL A 23 32.52 29.67 3.69
N LEU A 24 33.00 30.52 2.76
CA LEU A 24 32.52 30.61 1.37
C LEU A 24 33.04 29.48 0.48
N LEU A 25 34.21 28.90 0.78
CA LEU A 25 34.72 27.66 0.16
C LEU A 25 34.06 26.41 0.74
N LEU A 26 33.57 26.51 1.97
CA LEU A 26 32.65 25.55 2.61
C LEU A 26 31.18 25.83 2.25
N ALA A 27 30.90 26.85 1.42
CA ALA A 27 29.59 27.02 0.80
C ALA A 27 29.42 25.89 -0.22
N THR A 28 28.86 24.79 0.28
CA THR A 28 28.18 23.71 -0.42
C THR A 28 28.10 23.91 -1.93
N ASN A 29 28.99 23.25 -2.68
CA ASN A 29 28.64 22.93 -4.06
C ASN A 29 27.31 22.15 -4.00
N ALA A 30 26.33 22.57 -4.81
CA ALA A 30 25.10 21.81 -4.96
C ALA A 30 25.46 20.38 -5.40
N ILE A 31 24.80 19.37 -4.82
CA ILE A 31 25.00 17.98 -5.20
C ILE A 31 24.75 17.86 -6.71
N GLU A 32 25.71 17.33 -7.45
CA GLU A 32 25.58 17.13 -8.89
C GLU A 32 25.00 15.74 -9.15
N VAL A 33 23.82 15.66 -9.78
CA VAL A 33 23.21 14.40 -10.20
C VAL A 33 23.27 14.29 -11.73
N SER A 34 23.97 13.27 -12.22
CA SER A 34 24.07 12.97 -13.65
C SER A 34 23.95 11.46 -13.89
N LYS A 35 24.17 10.99 -15.12
CA LYS A 35 24.08 9.57 -15.47
C LYS A 35 25.09 9.18 -16.54
N ASP A 36 25.33 7.88 -16.67
CA ASP A 36 25.83 7.28 -17.90
C ASP A 36 25.12 5.94 -18.16
N GLY A 37 25.56 5.20 -19.17
CA GLY A 37 25.00 3.89 -19.53
C GLY A 37 25.07 2.82 -18.44
N ARG A 38 25.81 3.05 -17.34
CA ARG A 38 25.93 2.09 -16.24
C ARG A 38 25.07 2.47 -15.05
N ALA A 39 25.16 3.71 -14.57
CA ALA A 39 24.55 4.12 -13.32
C ALA A 39 24.23 5.62 -13.25
N ILE A 40 23.37 5.97 -12.29
CA ILE A 40 23.28 7.35 -11.79
C ILE A 40 24.61 7.72 -11.12
N LYS A 41 25.04 8.96 -11.35
CA LYS A 41 26.21 9.56 -10.73
C LYS A 41 25.78 10.63 -9.76
N ILE A 42 26.33 10.59 -8.56
CA ILE A 42 26.19 11.63 -7.55
C ILE A 42 27.59 12.16 -7.25
N ASP A 43 27.80 13.46 -7.47
CA ASP A 43 29.10 14.13 -7.41
C ASP A 43 30.17 13.40 -8.25
N GLY A 44 29.78 13.07 -9.49
CA GLY A 44 30.63 12.38 -10.48
C GLY A 44 30.88 10.88 -10.20
N LYS A 45 30.41 10.33 -9.07
CA LYS A 45 30.61 8.93 -8.71
C LYS A 45 29.38 8.09 -9.05
N ARG A 46 29.56 7.01 -9.81
CA ARG A 46 28.51 6.01 -10.04
C ARG A 46 28.07 5.42 -8.71
N ARG A 47 26.76 5.32 -8.51
CA ARG A 47 26.15 4.77 -7.29
C ARG A 47 25.29 3.56 -7.62
N LEU A 48 25.30 2.60 -6.70
CA LEU A 48 24.23 1.61 -6.60
C LEU A 48 23.17 2.21 -5.68
N LEU A 49 21.93 2.39 -6.14
CA LEU A 49 20.87 3.02 -5.37
C LEU A 49 19.77 2.01 -5.02
N ILE A 50 19.48 1.89 -3.73
CA ILE A 50 18.38 1.09 -3.20
C ILE A 50 17.35 2.07 -2.63
N SER A 51 16.12 2.00 -3.11
CA SER A 51 15.05 2.93 -2.81
C SER A 51 13.81 2.19 -2.31
N GLY A 52 12.89 2.91 -1.68
CA GLY A 52 11.62 2.35 -1.23
C GLY A 52 10.51 3.39 -1.22
N SER A 53 9.33 3.00 -1.70
CA SER A 53 8.17 3.89 -1.77
C SER A 53 7.53 4.06 -0.39
N ILE A 54 7.36 5.33 0.01
CA ILE A 54 6.59 5.76 1.18
C ILE A 54 5.72 6.93 0.74
N HIS A 55 4.41 6.73 0.63
CA HIS A 55 3.49 7.78 0.19
C HIS A 55 3.07 8.64 1.37
N TYR A 56 3.46 9.92 1.34
CA TYR A 56 3.25 10.86 2.45
C TYR A 56 1.78 10.95 2.91
N PRO A 57 0.74 10.92 2.05
CA PRO A 57 -0.64 11.03 2.54
C PRO A 57 -1.19 9.74 3.18
N ARG A 58 -0.51 8.60 2.99
CA ARG A 58 -0.90 7.29 3.54
C ARG A 58 -0.39 7.04 4.97
N SER A 59 0.28 8.03 5.56
CA SER A 59 0.75 8.02 6.95
C SER A 59 0.70 9.46 7.50
N THR A 60 0.81 9.64 8.81
CA THR A 60 0.74 10.99 9.41
C THR A 60 2.12 11.66 9.48
N PRO A 61 2.19 13.00 9.54
CA PRO A 61 3.43 13.74 9.73
C PRO A 61 4.24 13.36 10.96
N GLU A 62 3.60 12.76 11.97
CA GLU A 62 4.25 12.25 13.17
C GLU A 62 4.88 10.87 12.95
N MET A 63 4.38 10.08 11.99
CA MET A 63 4.95 8.79 11.61
C MET A 63 6.16 8.93 10.68
N TRP A 64 6.18 9.94 9.79
CA TRP A 64 7.22 10.06 8.76
C TRP A 64 8.66 9.96 9.28
N PRO A 65 9.07 10.63 10.38
CA PRO A 65 10.44 10.53 10.86
C PRO A 65 10.84 9.09 11.25
N ASP A 66 9.93 8.35 11.87
CA ASP A 66 10.19 6.96 12.29
C ASP A 66 10.19 6.00 11.09
N LEU A 67 9.26 6.16 10.15
CA LEU A 67 9.23 5.40 8.90
C LEU A 67 10.52 5.58 8.09
N ILE A 68 10.94 6.84 7.91
CA ILE A 68 12.16 7.19 7.16
C ILE A 68 13.42 6.70 7.90
N LYS A 69 13.44 6.78 9.23
CA LYS A 69 14.52 6.21 10.05
C LYS A 69 14.62 4.70 9.85
N LYS A 70 13.52 3.96 9.96
CA LYS A 70 13.48 2.50 9.75
C LYS A 70 13.86 2.12 8.32
N ALA A 71 13.50 2.94 7.33
CA ALA A 71 13.95 2.77 5.95
C ALA A 71 15.47 2.94 5.79
N LYS A 72 16.05 3.98 6.39
CA LYS A 72 17.51 4.17 6.43
C LYS A 72 18.21 3.01 7.15
N GLU A 73 17.71 2.60 8.31
CA GLU A 73 18.25 1.46 9.07
C GLU A 73 18.11 0.13 8.34
N GLY A 74 17.12 0.03 7.43
CA GLY A 74 16.93 -1.07 6.51
C GLY A 74 17.89 -1.06 5.33
N GLY A 75 18.70 -0.01 5.16
CA GLY A 75 19.73 0.09 4.12
C GLY A 75 19.30 0.81 2.84
N LEU A 76 18.20 1.55 2.85
CA LEU A 76 17.81 2.39 1.72
C LEU A 76 18.73 3.62 1.60
N ASP A 77 18.99 4.04 0.36
CA ASP A 77 19.65 5.31 0.01
C ASP A 77 18.65 6.42 -0.31
N ALA A 78 17.44 6.05 -0.74
CA ALA A 78 16.43 6.98 -1.20
C ALA A 78 15.01 6.56 -0.78
N ILE A 79 14.13 7.55 -0.69
CA ILE A 79 12.69 7.35 -0.56
C ILE A 79 12.02 7.79 -1.86
N GLU A 80 11.17 6.93 -2.42
CA GLU A 80 10.33 7.26 -3.57
C GLU A 80 8.93 7.66 -3.10
N THR A 81 8.33 8.65 -3.75
CA THR A 81 6.91 8.96 -3.55
C THR A 81 6.29 9.53 -4.81
N TYR A 82 5.02 9.17 -5.05
CA TYR A 82 4.16 9.91 -5.95
C TYR A 82 3.78 11.29 -5.39
N VAL A 83 3.27 12.20 -6.24
CA VAL A 83 2.56 13.43 -5.84
C VAL A 83 1.08 13.30 -6.18
N PHE A 84 0.21 13.50 -5.19
CA PHE A 84 -1.23 13.22 -5.33
C PHE A 84 -2.02 14.51 -5.64
N TRP A 85 -2.19 14.83 -6.92
CA TRP A 85 -2.78 16.11 -7.34
C TRP A 85 -4.21 16.33 -6.83
N ASN A 86 -5.07 15.31 -6.87
CA ASN A 86 -6.44 15.41 -6.35
C ASN A 86 -6.51 15.75 -4.85
N ALA A 87 -5.51 15.37 -4.05
CA ALA A 87 -5.39 15.73 -2.65
C ALA A 87 -4.85 17.16 -2.49
N HIS A 88 -3.91 17.57 -3.36
CA HIS A 88 -3.33 18.91 -3.33
C HIS A 88 -4.20 19.99 -3.95
N GLU A 89 -5.14 19.67 -4.84
CA GLU A 89 -6.05 20.62 -5.47
C GLU A 89 -7.49 20.05 -5.49
N PRO A 90 -8.10 19.83 -4.30
CA PRO A 90 -9.41 19.20 -4.17
C PRO A 90 -10.52 20.01 -4.87
N SER A 91 -10.30 21.32 -5.01
CA SER A 91 -11.10 22.21 -5.84
C SER A 91 -10.17 23.06 -6.68
N ARG A 92 -10.59 23.39 -7.91
CA ARG A 92 -9.78 24.13 -8.86
C ARG A 92 -9.23 25.42 -8.24
N ARG A 93 -7.90 25.56 -8.25
CA ARG A 93 -7.09 26.65 -7.69
C ARG A 93 -7.16 26.81 -6.17
N VAL A 94 -7.64 25.79 -5.46
CA VAL A 94 -7.61 25.73 -3.99
C VAL A 94 -6.60 24.65 -3.63
N TYR A 95 -5.44 25.08 -3.16
CA TYR A 95 -4.33 24.17 -2.88
C TYR A 95 -4.26 23.79 -1.40
N ASP A 96 -3.97 22.52 -1.11
CA ASP A 96 -3.70 21.99 0.23
C ASP A 96 -2.32 21.31 0.29
N PHE A 97 -1.44 21.87 1.11
CA PHE A 97 -0.12 21.33 1.45
C PHE A 97 0.04 21.26 2.98
N SER A 98 -1.05 21.03 3.70
CA SER A 98 -1.08 20.93 5.16
C SER A 98 -1.27 19.49 5.64
N GLY A 99 -1.00 19.23 6.92
CA GLY A 99 -1.20 17.90 7.52
C GLY A 99 -0.50 16.79 6.74
N ASN A 100 -1.23 15.70 6.45
CA ASN A 100 -0.73 14.58 5.66
C ASN A 100 -0.35 14.96 4.21
N ASN A 101 -0.79 16.12 3.71
CA ASN A 101 -0.46 16.64 2.38
C ASN A 101 0.77 17.59 2.41
N ASP A 102 1.48 17.76 3.52
CA ASP A 102 2.68 18.61 3.56
C ASP A 102 3.90 17.92 2.92
N LEU A 103 3.92 17.93 1.57
CA LEU A 103 4.99 17.36 0.76
C LEU A 103 6.36 17.96 1.10
N ILE A 104 6.43 19.25 1.41
CA ILE A 104 7.71 19.92 1.69
C ILE A 104 8.27 19.45 3.03
N ARG A 105 7.44 19.31 4.07
CA ARG A 105 7.87 18.72 5.35
C ARG A 105 8.32 17.27 5.17
N PHE A 106 7.62 16.49 4.35
CA PHE A 106 8.02 15.11 4.05
C PHE A 106 9.40 15.06 3.38
N LEU A 107 9.62 15.84 2.30
CA LEU A 107 10.91 15.93 1.61
C LEU A 107 12.05 16.42 2.52
N LYS A 108 11.78 17.40 3.39
CA LYS A 108 12.74 17.84 4.41
C LYS A 108 13.06 16.73 5.42
N THR A 109 12.09 15.93 5.82
CA THR A 109 12.31 14.79 6.73
C THR A 109 13.22 13.73 6.10
N ILE A 110 13.08 13.50 4.79
CA ILE A 110 13.99 12.63 4.01
C ILE A 110 15.41 13.22 4.00
N GLN A 111 15.52 14.52 3.69
CA GLN A 111 16.80 15.24 3.67
C GLN A 111 17.51 15.23 5.03
N ASP A 112 16.79 15.50 6.12
CA ASP A 112 17.31 15.52 7.50
C ASP A 112 17.78 14.13 7.94
N SER A 113 17.18 13.08 7.37
CA SER A 113 17.62 11.69 7.55
C SER A 113 18.83 11.34 6.69
N GLY A 114 19.28 12.22 5.79
CA GLY A 114 20.42 12.00 4.90
C GLY A 114 20.16 10.99 3.78
N LEU A 115 18.90 10.84 3.38
CA LEU A 115 18.49 10.04 2.21
C LEU A 115 18.21 10.96 1.01
N TYR A 116 18.23 10.38 -0.19
CA TYR A 116 17.75 11.05 -1.41
C TYR A 116 16.24 10.90 -1.55
N ALA A 117 15.62 11.73 -2.39
CA ALA A 117 14.22 11.61 -2.77
C ALA A 117 14.09 11.30 -4.26
N VAL A 118 13.20 10.37 -4.60
CA VAL A 118 12.76 10.09 -5.97
C VAL A 118 11.32 10.55 -6.07
N LEU A 119 11.11 11.72 -6.68
CA LEU A 119 9.80 12.35 -6.75
C LEU A 119 9.09 12.00 -8.06
N ARG A 120 8.11 11.09 -7.99
CA ARG A 120 7.27 10.72 -9.13
C ARG A 120 6.08 11.66 -9.19
N ILE A 121 6.29 12.81 -9.82
CA ILE A 121 5.29 13.90 -9.85
C ILE A 121 3.98 13.44 -10.50
N GLY A 122 4.02 12.47 -11.41
CA GLY A 122 2.87 11.99 -12.16
C GLY A 122 2.54 12.96 -13.29
N PRO A 123 1.31 13.50 -13.34
CA PRO A 123 0.39 13.70 -12.22
C PRO A 123 -0.80 12.72 -12.24
N TYR A 124 -0.96 11.98 -13.35
CA TYR A 124 -1.52 10.64 -13.30
C TYR A 124 -0.49 9.75 -12.61
N VAL A 125 -0.90 9.07 -11.54
CA VAL A 125 0.01 8.25 -10.71
C VAL A 125 -0.44 6.80 -10.59
N CYS A 126 -1.62 6.44 -11.09
CA CYS A 126 -2.25 5.14 -10.82
C CYS A 126 -2.38 4.88 -9.30
N ALA A 127 -1.37 4.26 -8.69
CA ALA A 127 -1.09 4.12 -7.26
C ALA A 127 -2.21 3.49 -6.42
N GLU A 128 -3.18 2.79 -7.05
CA GLU A 128 -4.45 2.40 -6.41
C GLU A 128 -5.13 3.59 -5.72
N TRP A 129 -4.92 4.78 -6.27
CA TRP A 129 -5.36 6.04 -5.74
C TRP A 129 -6.53 6.57 -6.58
N ASN A 130 -7.50 7.18 -5.91
CA ASN A 130 -8.78 7.62 -6.44
C ASN A 130 -8.56 8.45 -7.70
N TYR A 131 -9.18 8.00 -8.79
CA TYR A 131 -9.07 8.63 -10.11
C TYR A 131 -7.64 8.80 -10.64
N GLY A 132 -6.73 7.90 -10.22
CA GLY A 132 -5.33 7.91 -10.61
C GLY A 132 -4.58 9.17 -10.16
N GLY A 133 -5.06 9.85 -9.12
CA GLY A 133 -4.50 11.12 -8.63
C GLY A 133 -5.01 12.36 -9.34
N ILE A 134 -5.85 12.25 -10.36
CA ILE A 134 -6.40 13.40 -11.09
C ILE A 134 -7.59 13.98 -10.30
N PRO A 135 -7.69 15.31 -10.12
CA PRO A 135 -8.89 15.91 -9.55
C PRO A 135 -10.10 15.75 -10.49
N VAL A 136 -11.25 15.34 -9.97
CA VAL A 136 -12.45 15.09 -10.79
C VAL A 136 -12.98 16.35 -11.49
N TRP A 137 -12.70 17.54 -10.96
CA TRP A 137 -13.08 18.79 -11.64
C TRP A 137 -12.36 18.98 -12.99
N VAL A 138 -11.23 18.30 -13.24
CA VAL A 138 -10.51 18.31 -14.53
C VAL A 138 -11.38 17.70 -15.63
N TYR A 139 -12.05 16.59 -15.34
CA TYR A 139 -12.98 15.92 -16.25
C TYR A 139 -14.17 16.82 -16.62
N ASN A 140 -14.57 17.73 -15.73
CA ASN A 140 -15.68 18.64 -15.95
C ASN A 140 -15.29 19.91 -16.77
N LEU A 141 -14.03 20.05 -17.19
CA LEU A 141 -13.61 21.17 -18.01
C LEU A 141 -14.03 20.98 -19.48
N PRO A 142 -14.50 22.04 -20.17
CA PRO A 142 -14.88 21.94 -21.58
C PRO A 142 -13.71 21.48 -22.45
N GLY A 143 -13.93 20.42 -23.23
CA GLY A 143 -12.98 19.93 -24.24
C GLY A 143 -11.77 19.18 -23.69
N VAL A 144 -11.80 18.74 -22.41
CA VAL A 144 -10.72 17.93 -21.84
C VAL A 144 -10.88 16.46 -22.20
N GLU A 145 -9.80 15.87 -22.71
CA GLU A 145 -9.60 14.43 -22.82
C GLU A 145 -8.35 14.07 -22.00
N ILE A 146 -8.46 13.10 -21.09
CA ILE A 146 -7.39 12.78 -20.14
C ILE A 146 -6.35 11.85 -20.79
N ARG A 147 -5.07 12.12 -20.52
CA ARG A 147 -3.89 11.34 -21.01
C ARG A 147 -3.77 11.26 -22.54
N THR A 148 -4.13 12.33 -23.21
CA THR A 148 -3.91 12.56 -24.65
C THR A 148 -3.59 14.04 -24.87
N VAL A 149 -3.23 14.41 -26.10
CA VAL A 149 -2.99 15.81 -26.46
C VAL A 149 -4.25 16.63 -26.19
N ASN A 150 -4.16 17.54 -25.24
CA ASN A 150 -5.19 18.52 -24.94
C ASN A 150 -4.51 19.85 -24.56
N ASP A 151 -5.20 20.99 -24.75
CA ASP A 151 -4.62 22.31 -24.49
C ASP A 151 -4.51 22.66 -22.99
N VAL A 152 -4.91 21.76 -22.08
CA VAL A 152 -5.18 22.05 -20.67
C VAL A 152 -4.16 21.41 -19.72
N PHE A 153 -3.71 20.18 -19.98
CA PHE A 153 -2.96 19.36 -19.03
C PHE A 153 -2.29 18.09 -19.61
N MET A 154 -1.01 17.87 -19.31
CA MET A 154 -0.21 16.73 -19.82
C MET A 154 1.02 16.48 -18.90
N ILE A 155 1.21 15.30 -18.25
CA ILE A 155 2.44 14.60 -17.72
C ILE A 155 2.03 13.16 -17.29
N GLU A 156 2.91 12.21 -16.91
CA GLU A 156 2.59 10.76 -16.96
C GLU A 156 3.15 9.78 -15.90
N ASN A 157 2.56 8.57 -15.88
CA ASN A 157 3.03 7.36 -15.21
C ASN A 157 2.54 6.09 -15.96
N GLU A 158 3.44 5.15 -16.30
CA GLU A 158 3.13 3.90 -17.03
C GLU A 158 2.33 4.08 -18.32
N TYR A 159 2.62 5.13 -19.10
CA TYR A 159 1.83 5.46 -20.28
C TYR A 159 2.04 4.47 -21.44
N GLY A 160 3.23 3.90 -21.58
CA GLY A 160 3.53 2.90 -22.61
C GLY A 160 2.65 1.65 -22.53
N ASN A 161 2.07 1.34 -21.36
CA ASN A 161 1.07 0.26 -21.23
C ASN A 161 -0.25 0.57 -21.98
N VAL A 162 -0.58 1.85 -22.20
CA VAL A 162 -1.85 2.30 -22.79
C VAL A 162 -1.70 3.06 -24.11
N ILE A 163 -0.50 3.55 -24.45
CA ILE A 163 -0.23 4.43 -25.61
C ILE A 163 -0.78 3.89 -26.94
N SER A 164 -0.76 2.57 -27.13
CA SER A 164 -1.26 1.91 -28.34
C SER A 164 -2.73 2.20 -28.62
N HIS A 165 -3.53 2.46 -27.59
CA HIS A 165 -4.96 2.80 -27.71
C HIS A 165 -5.17 4.24 -28.20
N TYR A 166 -4.19 5.12 -28.02
CA TYR A 166 -4.23 6.54 -28.40
C TYR A 166 -3.52 6.81 -29.75
N GLY A 167 -2.79 5.83 -30.29
CA GLY A 167 -2.13 5.93 -31.59
C GLY A 167 -1.12 7.08 -31.68
N GLU A 168 -1.13 7.83 -32.79
CA GLU A 168 -0.20 8.94 -33.03
C GLU A 168 -0.41 10.13 -32.06
N ALA A 169 -1.63 10.32 -31.55
CA ALA A 169 -1.90 11.34 -30.53
C ALA A 169 -1.17 11.00 -29.23
N GLY A 170 -1.12 9.72 -28.83
CA GLY A 170 -0.36 9.28 -27.67
C GLY A 170 1.15 9.51 -27.82
N LYS A 171 1.70 9.27 -29.02
CA LYS A 171 3.11 9.56 -29.30
C LYS A 171 3.42 11.06 -29.30
N ALA A 172 2.52 11.89 -29.84
CA ALA A 172 2.69 13.34 -29.78
C ALA A 172 2.66 13.85 -28.33
N TYR A 173 1.74 13.31 -27.52
CA TYR A 173 1.61 13.58 -26.10
C TYR A 173 2.87 13.21 -25.31
N ILE A 174 3.42 12.00 -25.50
CA ILE A 174 4.60 11.57 -24.74
C ILE A 174 5.86 12.41 -25.06
N ASN A 175 6.02 12.81 -26.33
CA ASN A 175 7.06 13.72 -26.76
C ASN A 175 6.89 15.12 -26.14
N TRP A 176 5.66 15.63 -26.09
CA TRP A 176 5.38 16.88 -25.40
C TRP A 176 5.71 16.79 -23.92
N CYS A 177 5.35 15.69 -23.24
CA CYS A 177 5.60 15.49 -21.79
C CYS A 177 7.10 15.52 -21.49
N ALA A 178 7.91 14.82 -22.29
CA ALA A 178 9.36 14.81 -22.16
C ALA A 178 9.96 16.21 -22.39
N ASN A 179 9.55 16.90 -23.45
CA ASN A 179 10.04 18.24 -23.77
C ASN A 179 9.66 19.27 -22.68
N MET A 180 8.44 19.20 -22.16
CA MET A 180 7.99 20.08 -21.09
C MET A 180 8.81 19.83 -19.81
N ALA A 181 8.96 18.57 -19.40
CA ALA A 181 9.76 18.20 -18.22
C ALA A 181 11.22 18.66 -18.35
N GLU A 182 11.84 18.49 -19.51
CA GLU A 182 13.19 18.98 -19.79
C GLU A 182 13.28 20.51 -19.73
N SER A 183 12.27 21.23 -20.26
CA SER A 183 12.24 22.69 -20.27
C SER A 183 12.20 23.34 -18.87
N LEU A 184 11.76 22.60 -17.85
CA LEU A 184 11.78 23.05 -16.46
C LEU A 184 13.20 23.18 -15.90
N ASN A 185 14.20 22.56 -16.54
CA ASN A 185 15.62 22.63 -16.18
C ASN A 185 15.89 22.42 -14.68
N VAL A 186 15.30 21.37 -14.12
CA VAL A 186 15.34 21.05 -12.68
C VAL A 186 16.72 20.58 -12.16
N GLY A 187 17.69 20.37 -13.07
CA GLY A 187 19.08 20.03 -12.73
C GLY A 187 19.34 18.57 -12.35
N VAL A 188 18.35 17.68 -12.50
CA VAL A 188 18.45 16.24 -12.24
C VAL A 188 17.81 15.41 -13.37
N PRO A 189 18.17 14.12 -13.53
CA PRO A 189 17.58 13.27 -14.57
C PRO A 189 16.08 13.01 -14.37
N TRP A 190 15.36 12.90 -15.48
CA TRP A 190 13.96 12.49 -15.53
C TRP A 190 13.82 11.02 -15.90
N ILE A 191 12.79 10.37 -15.35
CA ILE A 191 12.48 8.96 -15.59
C ILE A 191 11.03 8.77 -16.04
N MET A 192 10.78 7.76 -16.86
CA MET A 192 9.44 7.35 -17.31
C MET A 192 9.31 5.83 -17.20
N CYS A 193 8.43 5.34 -16.33
CA CYS A 193 8.26 3.91 -16.12
C CYS A 193 7.36 3.27 -17.17
N GLN A 194 7.65 2.02 -17.55
CA GLN A 194 6.93 1.25 -18.58
C GLN A 194 6.81 1.99 -19.93
N GLU A 195 7.78 2.83 -20.27
CA GLU A 195 7.79 3.63 -21.49
C GLU A 195 8.91 3.16 -22.44
N SER A 196 8.65 2.10 -23.21
CA SER A 196 9.69 1.45 -24.02
C SER A 196 10.35 2.38 -25.06
N ASP A 197 9.64 3.40 -25.53
CA ASP A 197 10.07 4.40 -26.50
C ASP A 197 10.23 5.80 -25.88
N ALA A 198 10.50 5.90 -24.57
CA ALA A 198 10.74 7.17 -23.88
C ALA A 198 11.69 8.11 -24.67
N PRO A 199 11.27 9.35 -24.96
CA PRO A 199 12.09 10.31 -25.69
C PRO A 199 13.36 10.67 -24.94
N GLN A 200 14.45 10.95 -25.66
CA GLN A 200 15.68 11.42 -25.03
C GLN A 200 15.51 12.86 -24.51
N PRO A 201 16.09 13.22 -23.35
CA PRO A 201 17.06 12.45 -22.54
C PRO A 201 16.45 11.59 -21.42
N MET A 202 15.14 11.32 -21.42
CA MET A 202 14.43 10.57 -20.38
C MET A 202 15.00 9.15 -20.23
N ILE A 203 14.97 8.63 -19.00
CA ILE A 203 15.35 7.24 -18.72
C ILE A 203 14.07 6.41 -18.65
N ASN A 204 13.92 5.42 -19.53
CA ASN A 204 12.85 4.45 -19.37
C ASN A 204 13.19 3.45 -18.24
N THR A 205 12.20 3.08 -17.44
CA THR A 205 12.38 2.19 -16.28
C THR A 205 11.37 1.04 -16.30
N CYS A 206 11.64 0.01 -15.51
CA CYS A 206 10.79 -1.18 -15.39
C CYS A 206 9.98 -1.17 -14.08
N ASN A 207 8.77 -1.74 -14.12
CA ASN A 207 7.93 -2.06 -12.98
C ASN A 207 7.52 -3.54 -13.05
N GLY A 208 7.34 -4.22 -11.92
CA GLY A 208 6.94 -5.62 -11.91
C GLY A 208 7.38 -6.36 -10.65
N TRP A 209 7.08 -7.67 -10.59
CA TRP A 209 7.68 -8.57 -9.62
C TRP A 209 9.14 -8.93 -9.97
N TYR A 210 9.49 -8.90 -11.26
CA TYR A 210 10.83 -9.20 -11.78
C TYR A 210 11.17 -8.27 -12.95
N CYS A 211 12.35 -7.64 -12.90
CA CYS A 211 12.86 -6.77 -13.97
C CYS A 211 14.31 -7.13 -14.37
N ASP A 212 14.78 -8.33 -14.07
CA ASP A 212 16.15 -8.77 -14.40
C ASP A 212 16.39 -8.85 -15.91
N ASN A 213 15.36 -9.13 -16.72
CA ASN A 213 15.45 -9.16 -18.19
C ASN A 213 15.20 -7.81 -18.88
N PHE A 214 14.87 -6.75 -18.14
CA PHE A 214 14.63 -5.43 -18.71
C PHE A 214 15.94 -4.80 -19.22
N GLU A 215 15.89 -4.14 -20.38
CA GLU A 215 17.00 -3.34 -20.90
C GLU A 215 16.52 -1.92 -21.24
N PRO A 216 17.29 -0.88 -20.88
CA PRO A 216 16.94 0.50 -21.21
C PRO A 216 16.99 0.72 -22.73
N ASN A 217 16.15 1.64 -23.22
CA ASN A 217 16.01 1.91 -24.65
C ASN A 217 17.19 2.72 -25.24
N ASN A 218 18.10 3.20 -24.39
CA ASN A 218 19.29 3.95 -24.76
C ASN A 218 20.54 3.39 -24.05
N PRO A 219 21.64 3.09 -24.77
CA PRO A 219 22.90 2.64 -24.16
C PRO A 219 23.55 3.66 -23.20
N ASN A 220 23.12 4.92 -23.19
CA ASN A 220 23.55 5.97 -22.26
C ASN A 220 22.60 6.14 -21.05
N SER A 221 21.63 5.26 -20.88
CA SER A 221 20.72 5.23 -19.74
C SER A 221 21.02 4.02 -18.86
N PRO A 222 21.03 4.20 -17.53
CA PRO A 222 21.23 3.08 -16.61
C PRO A 222 19.99 2.19 -16.54
N LYS A 223 20.19 0.91 -16.19
CA LYS A 223 19.11 -0.04 -15.92
C LYS A 223 18.49 0.22 -14.55
N MET A 224 17.24 0.69 -14.54
CA MET A 224 16.51 1.11 -13.34
C MET A 224 15.16 0.38 -13.20
N TRP A 225 14.85 -0.03 -11.97
CA TRP A 225 13.60 -0.67 -11.57
C TRP A 225 12.87 0.22 -10.57
N THR A 226 11.81 0.89 -11.02
CA THR A 226 11.05 1.88 -10.24
C THR A 226 9.97 1.27 -9.36
N GLU A 227 9.47 0.08 -9.68
CA GLU A 227 8.52 -0.62 -8.81
C GLU A 227 8.80 -2.11 -8.73
N ASN A 228 9.55 -2.53 -7.71
CA ASN A 228 9.58 -3.92 -7.30
C ASN A 228 8.40 -4.19 -6.37
N TRP A 229 7.38 -4.86 -6.89
CA TRP A 229 6.15 -5.13 -6.15
C TRP A 229 6.40 -6.13 -5.01
N VAL A 230 6.50 -5.66 -3.76
CA VAL A 230 6.85 -6.51 -2.60
C VAL A 230 5.71 -7.40 -2.09
N GLY A 231 4.55 -7.31 -2.74
CA GLY A 231 3.29 -7.94 -2.42
C GLY A 231 2.26 -7.43 -3.43
N TRP A 232 1.04 -7.15 -2.99
CA TRP A 232 0.00 -6.59 -3.83
C TRP A 232 -1.03 -5.80 -3.03
N PHE A 233 -1.77 -4.91 -3.69
CA PHE A 233 -2.88 -4.19 -3.06
C PHE A 233 -4.08 -5.11 -2.82
N LYS A 234 -5.02 -4.62 -2.01
CA LYS A 234 -6.21 -5.36 -1.60
C LYS A 234 -7.48 -4.62 -2.01
N ASN A 235 -8.44 -5.40 -2.52
CA ASN A 235 -9.76 -4.92 -2.94
C ASN A 235 -10.83 -5.46 -1.98
N TRP A 236 -11.94 -4.75 -1.79
CA TRP A 236 -13.09 -5.28 -1.05
C TRP A 236 -13.60 -6.58 -1.69
N GLY A 237 -13.81 -7.62 -0.88
CA GLY A 237 -14.10 -8.98 -1.34
C GLY A 237 -12.86 -9.82 -1.70
N GLY A 238 -11.69 -9.21 -1.80
CA GLY A 238 -10.41 -9.89 -2.09
C GLY A 238 -9.77 -10.54 -0.87
N LYS A 239 -8.86 -11.48 -1.14
CA LYS A 239 -7.99 -12.16 -0.16
C LYS A 239 -6.82 -11.25 0.25
N ASP A 240 -6.00 -11.71 1.18
CA ASP A 240 -4.79 -11.02 1.62
C ASP A 240 -3.59 -11.60 0.85
N PRO A 241 -3.07 -10.89 -0.18
CA PRO A 241 -1.92 -11.34 -0.94
C PRO A 241 -0.62 -11.12 -0.15
N HIS A 242 0.27 -12.11 -0.22
CA HIS A 242 1.60 -12.08 0.41
C HIS A 242 2.65 -12.43 -0.62
N ARG A 243 3.86 -11.88 -0.52
CA ARG A 243 5.03 -12.29 -1.31
C ARG A 243 6.19 -12.54 -0.36
N THR A 244 6.77 -13.74 -0.44
CA THR A 244 7.78 -14.18 0.54
C THR A 244 9.04 -13.32 0.48
N ALA A 245 9.71 -13.18 1.63
CA ALA A 245 10.95 -12.41 1.73
C ALA A 245 12.04 -12.94 0.78
N GLU A 246 12.09 -14.26 0.62
CA GLU A 246 13.04 -14.98 -0.22
C GLU A 246 12.86 -14.65 -1.70
N ASP A 247 11.61 -14.60 -2.19
CA ASP A 247 11.33 -14.26 -3.59
C ASP A 247 11.60 -12.77 -3.88
N VAL A 248 11.25 -11.87 -2.96
CA VAL A 248 11.62 -10.45 -3.08
C VAL A 248 13.14 -10.31 -3.14
N ALA A 249 13.87 -10.95 -2.23
CA ALA A 249 15.34 -10.93 -2.23
C ALA A 249 15.93 -11.55 -3.50
N TYR A 250 15.37 -12.67 -3.98
CA TYR A 250 15.75 -13.31 -5.24
C TYR A 250 15.62 -12.34 -6.42
N SER A 251 14.46 -11.69 -6.55
CA SER A 251 14.20 -10.76 -7.65
C SER A 251 15.18 -9.58 -7.67
N VAL A 252 15.51 -9.03 -6.50
CA VAL A 252 16.47 -7.93 -6.34
C VAL A 252 17.89 -8.39 -6.66
N ALA A 253 18.32 -9.53 -6.12
CA ALA A 253 19.64 -10.07 -6.39
C ALA A 253 19.84 -10.40 -7.88
N ARG A 254 18.82 -10.96 -8.54
CA ARG A 254 18.80 -11.21 -9.99
C ARG A 254 18.90 -9.91 -10.80
N PHE A 255 18.19 -8.86 -10.38
CA PHE A 255 18.26 -7.56 -11.02
C PHE A 255 19.67 -6.95 -10.95
N PHE A 256 20.30 -6.94 -9.78
CA PHE A 256 21.69 -6.44 -9.65
C PHE A 256 22.71 -7.34 -10.35
N GLN A 257 22.52 -8.67 -10.32
CA GLN A 257 23.34 -9.63 -11.07
C GLN A 257 23.38 -9.30 -12.56
N THR A 258 22.23 -8.94 -13.15
CA THR A 258 22.04 -8.65 -14.57
C THR A 258 22.28 -7.18 -14.94
N GLY A 259 23.00 -6.44 -14.09
CA GLY A 259 23.45 -5.08 -14.41
C GLY A 259 22.51 -3.97 -13.94
N GLY A 260 21.49 -4.25 -13.13
CA GLY A 260 20.72 -3.20 -12.45
C GLY A 260 21.59 -2.31 -11.56
N THR A 261 21.27 -1.02 -11.46
CA THR A 261 21.98 -0.07 -10.57
C THR A 261 21.06 0.83 -9.74
N PHE A 262 19.76 0.81 -10.01
CA PHE A 262 18.72 1.45 -9.20
C PHE A 262 17.55 0.49 -9.03
N GLN A 263 17.15 0.21 -7.80
CA GLN A 263 15.96 -0.59 -7.50
C GLN A 263 15.13 0.09 -6.42
N ASN A 264 13.82 0.18 -6.62
CA ASN A 264 12.86 0.73 -5.67
C ASN A 264 11.84 -0.33 -5.23
N TYR A 265 11.55 -0.44 -3.93
CA TYR A 265 10.49 -1.28 -3.38
C TYR A 265 9.15 -0.57 -3.44
N TYR A 266 8.19 -1.12 -4.19
CA TYR A 266 6.81 -0.64 -4.20
C TYR A 266 5.92 -1.68 -3.49
N MET A 267 5.50 -1.49 -2.25
CA MET A 267 5.78 -0.39 -1.32
C MET A 267 6.89 -0.75 -0.31
N TYR A 268 7.60 0.23 0.24
CA TYR A 268 8.42 0.00 1.43
C TYR A 268 7.63 0.22 2.72
N HIS A 269 6.73 1.22 2.71
CA HIS A 269 5.61 1.37 3.63
C HIS A 269 4.37 1.69 2.81
N GLY A 270 3.38 0.80 2.85
CA GLY A 270 2.14 0.99 2.10
C GLY A 270 1.16 1.95 2.79
N GLY A 271 0.88 1.71 4.08
CA GLY A 271 0.09 2.61 4.93
C GLY A 271 -1.42 2.46 4.78
N THR A 272 -2.15 3.55 5.00
CA THR A 272 -3.62 3.58 5.05
C THR A 272 -4.19 4.61 4.07
N ASN A 273 -5.23 4.23 3.33
CA ASN A 273 -6.05 5.11 2.51
C ASN A 273 -7.04 5.90 3.40
N PHE A 274 -6.56 6.92 4.11
CA PHE A 274 -7.39 7.78 4.96
C PHE A 274 -8.46 8.54 4.18
N GLY A 275 -9.54 8.93 4.87
CA GLY A 275 -10.62 9.69 4.26
C GLY A 275 -11.33 8.95 3.12
N ARG A 276 -11.76 9.69 2.11
CA ARG A 276 -12.54 9.13 0.99
C ARG A 276 -11.90 9.31 -0.38
N THR A 277 -10.93 10.20 -0.52
CA THR A 277 -10.32 10.56 -1.81
C THR A 277 -8.95 9.90 -2.01
N ALA A 278 -8.58 8.95 -1.15
CA ALA A 278 -7.35 8.17 -1.23
C ALA A 278 -7.51 6.91 -2.09
N GLY A 279 -7.97 5.77 -1.59
CA GLY A 279 -8.06 4.53 -2.36
C GLY A 279 -9.23 4.50 -3.36
N GLY A 280 -9.02 3.93 -4.55
CA GLY A 280 -10.12 3.67 -5.50
C GLY A 280 -9.71 3.02 -6.84
N PRO A 281 -10.65 2.36 -7.54
CA PRO A 281 -11.97 1.93 -7.06
C PRO A 281 -11.86 0.61 -6.28
N TYR A 282 -12.74 0.40 -5.31
CA TYR A 282 -12.81 -0.82 -4.47
C TYR A 282 -11.54 -1.19 -3.67
N ILE A 283 -10.51 -0.36 -3.71
CA ILE A 283 -9.33 -0.51 -2.86
C ILE A 283 -9.76 -0.41 -1.39
N THR A 284 -9.24 -1.30 -0.56
CA THR A 284 -9.49 -1.28 0.88
C THR A 284 -8.90 -0.05 1.55
N THR A 285 -9.32 0.21 2.78
CA THR A 285 -8.75 1.29 3.59
C THR A 285 -7.31 0.98 3.99
N THR A 286 -7.00 -0.29 4.29
CA THR A 286 -5.61 -0.72 4.38
C THR A 286 -4.95 -0.69 3.00
N TYR A 287 -3.71 -0.22 2.95
CA TYR A 287 -2.80 -0.34 1.80
C TYR A 287 -1.49 -0.99 2.25
N ASP A 288 -1.55 -1.97 3.16
CA ASP A 288 -0.40 -2.65 3.76
C ASP A 288 0.63 -3.15 2.72
N TYR A 289 0.15 -3.75 1.63
CA TYR A 289 0.93 -4.25 0.49
C TYR A 289 1.89 -5.41 0.83
N ASP A 290 1.80 -6.01 2.02
CA ASP A 290 2.82 -6.92 2.57
C ASP A 290 4.21 -6.24 2.56
N ALA A 291 4.24 -4.95 2.90
CA ALA A 291 5.45 -4.13 2.82
C ALA A 291 6.46 -4.44 3.95
N PRO A 292 7.77 -4.17 3.75
CA PRO A 292 8.77 -4.27 4.81
C PRO A 292 8.44 -3.49 6.08
N LEU A 293 7.70 -2.39 5.96
CA LEU A 293 7.04 -1.70 7.07
C LEU A 293 5.52 -1.85 6.90
N ASP A 294 4.85 -2.49 7.86
CA ASP A 294 3.40 -2.78 7.79
C ASP A 294 2.56 -1.48 7.75
N GLU A 295 1.24 -1.61 7.55
CA GLU A 295 0.28 -0.50 7.56
C GLU A 295 0.47 0.47 8.75
N TYR A 296 0.91 -0.05 9.90
CA TYR A 296 1.02 0.67 11.15
C TYR A 296 2.44 1.22 11.41
N GLY A 297 3.38 0.95 10.50
CA GLY A 297 4.78 1.34 10.61
C GLY A 297 5.67 0.40 11.44
N ASN A 298 5.18 -0.80 11.79
CA ASN A 298 6.03 -1.82 12.42
C ASN A 298 6.96 -2.45 11.39
N ILE A 299 8.10 -2.96 11.86
CA ILE A 299 9.02 -3.74 11.03
C ILE A 299 8.40 -5.12 10.75
N ALA A 300 8.10 -5.41 9.48
CA ALA A 300 7.57 -6.69 9.03
C ALA A 300 8.71 -7.71 8.87
N GLN A 301 8.90 -8.53 9.90
CA GLN A 301 9.90 -9.60 9.93
C GLN A 301 9.33 -10.91 9.40
N PRO A 302 10.04 -11.65 8.52
CA PRO A 302 11.48 -11.53 8.27
C PRO A 302 11.83 -10.61 7.08
N LYS A 303 10.84 -10.09 6.34
CA LYS A 303 11.07 -9.40 5.06
C LYS A 303 12.02 -8.23 5.21
N TRP A 304 11.78 -7.32 6.15
CA TRP A 304 12.65 -6.17 6.37
C TRP A 304 14.09 -6.57 6.73
N GLY A 305 14.27 -7.52 7.65
CA GLY A 305 15.59 -7.95 8.09
C GLY A 305 16.37 -8.67 7.00
N HIS A 306 15.70 -9.54 6.25
CA HIS A 306 16.30 -10.30 5.16
C HIS A 306 16.74 -9.39 4.01
N LEU A 307 15.95 -8.36 3.69
CA LEU A 307 16.32 -7.35 2.71
C LEU A 307 17.44 -6.44 3.21
N LYS A 308 17.45 -6.07 4.50
CA LYS A 308 18.56 -5.32 5.10
C LYS A 308 19.91 -6.04 4.97
N GLU A 309 19.94 -7.36 5.22
CA GLU A 309 21.14 -8.17 5.00
C GLU A 309 21.57 -8.15 3.52
N LEU A 310 20.62 -8.33 2.59
CA LEU A 310 20.88 -8.23 1.15
C LEU A 310 21.48 -6.88 0.77
N HIS A 311 20.89 -5.77 1.24
CA HIS A 311 21.37 -4.42 0.96
C HIS A 311 22.81 -4.23 1.44
N SER A 312 23.13 -4.66 2.66
CA SER A 312 24.47 -4.56 3.21
C SER A 312 25.51 -5.27 2.33
N VAL A 313 25.18 -6.47 1.83
CA VAL A 313 26.07 -7.24 0.96
C VAL A 313 26.20 -6.58 -0.42
N LEU A 314 25.10 -6.14 -1.04
CA LEU A 314 25.13 -5.42 -2.32
C LEU A 314 25.95 -4.13 -2.23
N LYS A 315 25.84 -3.39 -1.13
CA LYS A 315 26.65 -2.19 -0.88
C LYS A 315 28.14 -2.49 -0.75
N SER A 316 28.51 -3.61 -0.12
CA SER A 316 29.91 -4.04 -0.10
C SER A 316 30.47 -4.35 -1.51
N MET A 317 29.59 -4.63 -2.47
CA MET A 317 29.92 -4.91 -3.88
C MET A 317 29.82 -3.66 -4.77
N GLU A 318 29.47 -2.47 -4.25
CA GLU A 318 29.13 -1.29 -5.07
C GLU A 318 30.23 -0.90 -6.08
N GLU A 319 31.52 -0.93 -5.69
CA GLU A 319 32.64 -0.59 -6.59
C GLU A 319 32.72 -1.53 -7.80
N THR A 320 32.60 -2.85 -7.56
CA THR A 320 32.68 -3.86 -8.62
C THR A 320 31.43 -3.87 -9.48
N LEU A 321 30.24 -3.70 -8.89
CA LEU A 321 28.98 -3.63 -9.64
C LEU A 321 28.93 -2.40 -10.54
N THR A 322 29.44 -1.25 -10.10
CA THR A 322 29.37 0.00 -10.88
C THR A 322 30.53 0.21 -11.85
N ASN A 323 31.68 -0.46 -11.66
CA ASN A 323 32.88 -0.22 -12.49
C ASN A 323 33.53 -1.48 -13.06
N GLY A 324 33.10 -2.66 -12.64
CA GLY A 324 33.69 -3.93 -13.05
C GLY A 324 33.28 -4.37 -14.45
N LYS A 325 34.17 -5.14 -15.09
CA LYS A 325 33.85 -5.91 -16.30
C LYS A 325 33.07 -7.15 -15.89
N VAL A 326 32.02 -7.46 -16.65
CA VAL A 326 31.14 -8.60 -16.40
C VAL A 326 31.61 -9.81 -17.21
N SER A 327 31.60 -10.98 -16.60
CA SER A 327 31.75 -12.27 -17.28
C SER A 327 30.83 -13.30 -16.66
N GLU A 328 30.30 -14.22 -17.46
CA GLU A 328 29.38 -15.25 -17.01
C GLU A 328 29.91 -16.66 -17.30
N MET A 329 29.56 -17.59 -16.43
CA MET A 329 29.82 -19.02 -16.57
C MET A 329 28.51 -19.77 -16.37
N ASP A 330 28.13 -20.57 -17.36
CA ASP A 330 26.96 -21.44 -17.31
C ASP A 330 27.38 -22.84 -16.84
N PHE A 331 26.72 -23.34 -15.79
CA PHE A 331 26.96 -24.67 -15.22
C PHE A 331 25.90 -25.69 -15.65
N GLY A 332 24.98 -25.31 -16.55
CA GLY A 332 23.81 -26.10 -16.93
C GLY A 332 22.73 -26.12 -15.84
N ASN A 333 21.58 -26.75 -16.15
CA ASN A 333 20.46 -26.92 -15.22
C ASN A 333 20.01 -25.61 -14.54
N SER A 334 19.98 -24.51 -15.29
CA SER A 334 19.53 -23.19 -14.81
C SER A 334 20.45 -22.54 -13.75
N VAL A 335 21.71 -23.00 -13.66
CA VAL A 335 22.72 -22.50 -12.72
C VAL A 335 23.79 -21.67 -13.44
N LYS A 336 24.04 -20.46 -12.95
CA LYS A 336 25.03 -19.53 -13.52
C LYS A 336 25.87 -18.87 -12.45
N ALA A 337 27.12 -18.57 -12.78
CA ALA A 337 27.96 -17.65 -12.03
C ALA A 337 28.20 -16.37 -12.85
N THR A 338 27.91 -15.21 -12.26
CA THR A 338 28.19 -13.89 -12.86
C THR A 338 29.26 -13.20 -12.03
N VAL A 339 30.35 -12.78 -12.68
CA VAL A 339 31.52 -12.15 -12.05
C VAL A 339 31.63 -10.71 -12.49
N TYR A 340 31.70 -9.79 -11.54
CA TYR A 340 32.06 -8.39 -11.74
C TYR A 340 33.48 -8.17 -11.26
N ALA A 341 34.40 -7.80 -12.15
CA ALA A 341 35.82 -7.66 -11.83
C ALA A 341 36.37 -6.28 -12.19
N THR A 342 37.02 -5.63 -11.22
CA THR A 342 37.88 -4.47 -11.44
C THR A 342 39.35 -4.92 -11.42
N ASN A 343 40.29 -4.00 -11.59
CA ASN A 343 41.72 -4.29 -11.41
C ASN A 343 42.09 -4.57 -9.93
N ARG A 344 41.19 -4.29 -8.97
CA ARG A 344 41.46 -4.37 -7.53
C ARG A 344 40.73 -5.51 -6.83
N SER A 345 39.50 -5.79 -7.25
CA SER A 345 38.59 -6.70 -6.56
C SER A 345 37.61 -7.35 -7.54
N SER A 346 37.01 -8.45 -7.11
CA SER A 346 35.93 -9.11 -7.85
C SER A 346 34.82 -9.54 -6.91
N SER A 347 33.58 -9.35 -7.33
CA SER A 347 32.39 -9.83 -6.63
C SER A 347 31.56 -10.71 -7.55
N CYS A 348 30.89 -11.72 -6.98
CA CYS A 348 30.25 -12.78 -7.73
C CYS A 348 28.82 -13.04 -7.25
N PHE A 349 27.96 -13.43 -8.20
CA PHE A 349 26.64 -14.01 -7.94
C PHE A 349 26.64 -15.45 -8.41
N LEU A 350 26.10 -16.37 -7.61
CA LEU A 350 25.80 -17.74 -8.01
C LEU A 350 24.28 -17.93 -7.98
N SER A 351 23.64 -17.96 -9.14
CA SER A 351 22.18 -18.04 -9.26
C SER A 351 21.73 -19.43 -9.68
N ASN A 352 20.67 -19.92 -9.05
CA ASN A 352 19.90 -21.08 -9.45
C ASN A 352 18.47 -20.64 -9.78
N THR A 353 18.14 -20.61 -11.07
CA THR A 353 16.81 -20.20 -11.57
C THR A 353 15.86 -21.40 -11.74
N ASN A 354 16.27 -22.61 -11.33
CA ASN A 354 15.38 -23.77 -11.25
C ASN A 354 14.41 -23.59 -10.07
N SER A 355 13.11 -23.76 -10.30
CA SER A 355 12.08 -23.59 -9.28
C SER A 355 11.87 -24.80 -8.37
N THR A 356 12.55 -25.92 -8.62
CA THR A 356 12.27 -27.19 -7.93
C THR A 356 13.50 -27.80 -7.26
N THR A 357 14.65 -27.81 -7.94
CA THR A 357 15.84 -28.55 -7.47
C THR A 357 16.98 -27.64 -7.04
N ASP A 358 17.51 -27.91 -5.84
CA ASP A 358 18.79 -27.37 -5.38
C ASP A 358 19.94 -27.80 -6.31
N ALA A 359 20.95 -26.94 -6.42
CA ALA A 359 22.16 -27.23 -7.16
C ALA A 359 23.38 -27.28 -6.24
N THR A 360 24.38 -28.08 -6.60
CA THR A 360 25.69 -28.06 -5.95
C THR A 360 26.75 -27.91 -7.02
N LEU A 361 27.54 -26.84 -6.97
CA LEU A 361 28.59 -26.56 -7.95
C LEU A 361 29.95 -26.33 -7.30
N THR A 362 31.01 -26.56 -8.06
CA THR A 362 32.37 -26.15 -7.70
C THR A 362 32.71 -24.88 -8.45
N PHE A 363 32.96 -23.78 -7.74
CA PHE A 363 33.36 -22.50 -8.30
C PHE A 363 34.63 -22.02 -7.61
N ARG A 364 35.67 -21.69 -8.39
CA ARG A 364 36.99 -21.24 -7.89
C ARG A 364 37.60 -22.16 -6.80
N GLY A 365 37.35 -23.46 -6.89
CA GLY A 365 37.87 -24.47 -5.96
C GLY A 365 37.00 -24.72 -4.72
N ASN A 366 35.98 -23.89 -4.49
CA ASN A 366 35.03 -24.05 -3.38
C ASN A 366 33.73 -24.71 -3.87
N LYS A 367 33.08 -25.47 -2.98
CA LYS A 367 31.81 -26.15 -3.26
C LYS A 367 30.65 -25.37 -2.65
N TYR A 368 29.69 -24.98 -3.46
CA TYR A 368 28.51 -24.22 -3.02
C TYR A 368 27.25 -25.02 -3.25
N ARG A 369 26.35 -25.00 -2.26
CA ARG A 369 24.97 -25.51 -2.40
C ARG A 369 24.03 -24.32 -2.55
N ILE A 370 23.42 -24.21 -3.72
CA ILE A 370 22.52 -23.12 -4.10
C ILE A 370 21.09 -23.66 -4.11
N PRO A 371 20.24 -23.27 -3.14
CA PRO A 371 18.83 -23.66 -3.14
C PRO A 371 18.13 -23.33 -4.47
N ALA A 372 17.09 -24.09 -4.80
CA ALA A 372 16.19 -23.74 -5.90
C ALA A 372 15.69 -22.29 -5.76
N TRP A 373 15.55 -21.58 -6.89
CA TRP A 373 15.06 -20.20 -6.95
C TRP A 373 15.81 -19.26 -5.99
N SER A 374 17.14 -19.28 -6.03
CA SER A 374 17.96 -18.47 -5.13
C SER A 374 19.22 -17.92 -5.80
N VAL A 375 19.75 -16.84 -5.22
CA VAL A 375 21.04 -16.25 -5.60
C VAL A 375 21.93 -16.16 -4.37
N SER A 376 23.18 -16.60 -4.51
CA SER A 376 24.22 -16.45 -3.49
C SER A 376 25.15 -15.30 -3.88
N LEU A 377 25.41 -14.40 -2.93
CA LEU A 377 26.26 -13.23 -3.12
C LEU A 377 27.60 -13.47 -2.43
N LEU A 378 28.67 -13.31 -3.21
CA LEU A 378 30.06 -13.51 -2.79
C LEU A 378 30.85 -12.22 -3.07
N PRO A 379 30.96 -11.29 -2.11
CA PRO A 379 31.65 -10.01 -2.32
C PRO A 379 33.11 -10.13 -2.76
N ASP A 380 33.78 -11.23 -2.40
CA ASP A 380 35.17 -11.56 -2.73
C ASP A 380 35.29 -12.70 -3.77
N CYS A 381 34.17 -13.19 -4.31
CA CYS A 381 34.07 -14.38 -5.17
C CYS A 381 34.57 -15.70 -4.54
N GLN A 382 34.69 -15.78 -3.22
CA GLN A 382 35.16 -16.96 -2.49
C GLN A 382 34.20 -17.38 -1.37
N HIS A 383 33.67 -16.46 -0.59
CA HIS A 383 32.81 -16.77 0.56
C HIS A 383 31.38 -16.33 0.30
N GLU A 384 30.41 -17.22 0.54
CA GLU A 384 28.99 -16.88 0.49
C GLU A 384 28.63 -16.09 1.74
N GLU A 385 28.37 -14.80 1.58
CA GLU A 385 27.94 -13.94 2.69
C GLU A 385 26.42 -14.02 2.90
N TYR A 386 25.68 -14.12 1.79
CA TYR A 386 24.23 -14.12 1.76
C TYR A 386 23.69 -15.02 0.66
N ASN A 387 22.56 -15.68 0.92
CA ASN A 387 21.76 -16.36 -0.09
C ASN A 387 20.29 -15.98 0.09
N THR A 388 19.62 -15.66 -1.01
CA THR A 388 18.24 -15.13 -0.99
C THR A 388 17.21 -16.10 -0.40
N ALA A 389 17.50 -17.40 -0.35
CA ALA A 389 16.62 -18.42 0.24
C ALA A 389 17.04 -18.86 1.66
N LYS A 390 18.14 -18.34 2.21
CA LYS A 390 18.64 -18.66 3.56
C LYS A 390 18.33 -17.51 4.52
N VAL A 391 17.11 -17.47 5.04
CA VAL A 391 16.65 -16.42 5.98
C VAL A 391 17.29 -16.65 7.36
N ASN A 392 18.12 -15.72 7.84
CA ASN A 392 18.79 -15.81 9.14
C ASN A 392 18.20 -14.89 10.22
N VAL A 393 17.26 -14.02 9.83
CA VAL A 393 16.60 -13.09 10.74
C VAL A 393 15.37 -13.72 11.40
N GLN A 394 14.90 -13.11 12.49
CA GLN A 394 13.65 -13.53 13.11
C GLN A 394 12.45 -13.31 12.17
N THR A 395 11.37 -14.07 12.38
CA THR A 395 10.03 -13.84 11.87
C THR A 395 9.15 -13.40 13.03
N SER A 396 8.40 -12.31 12.90
CA SER A 396 7.51 -11.81 13.96
C SER A 396 6.06 -12.09 13.62
N VAL A 397 5.29 -12.65 14.57
CA VAL A 397 3.85 -12.85 14.43
C VAL A 397 3.14 -11.74 15.19
N MET A 398 2.57 -10.80 14.44
CA MET A 398 1.86 -9.66 15.01
C MET A 398 0.45 -10.07 15.47
N VAL A 399 0.08 -9.67 16.67
CA VAL A 399 -1.25 -9.89 17.27
C VAL A 399 -1.88 -8.57 17.66
N LYS A 400 -3.21 -8.57 17.82
CA LYS A 400 -3.99 -7.42 18.27
C LYS A 400 -4.47 -7.72 19.69
N GLU A 401 -3.96 -6.96 20.66
CA GLU A 401 -4.18 -7.18 22.09
C GLU A 401 -4.85 -5.97 22.74
N ASN A 402 -5.70 -6.23 23.75
CA ASN A 402 -6.31 -5.18 24.57
C ASN A 402 -5.36 -4.84 25.74
N LYS A 403 -4.54 -3.78 25.59
CA LYS A 403 -3.74 -3.24 26.70
C LYS A 403 -4.57 -2.27 27.55
N GLN A 404 -5.35 -2.79 28.50
CA GLN A 404 -5.99 -2.00 29.55
C GLN A 404 -5.70 -2.63 30.93
N GLU A 405 -5.43 -1.81 31.96
CA GLU A 405 -5.26 -2.27 33.35
C GLU A 405 -6.56 -2.85 33.95
N LYS A 406 -7.71 -2.50 33.35
CA LYS A 406 -9.04 -2.95 33.73
C LYS A 406 -9.64 -3.74 32.57
N GLU A 407 -10.50 -4.70 32.88
CA GLU A 407 -11.34 -5.39 31.90
C GLU A 407 -11.96 -4.38 30.92
N PRO A 408 -11.99 -4.65 29.61
CA PRO A 408 -12.45 -3.69 28.61
C PRO A 408 -13.88 -3.26 28.96
N ILE A 409 -14.01 -1.98 29.33
CA ILE A 409 -15.32 -1.40 29.63
C ILE A 409 -16.08 -1.32 28.31
N ALA A 410 -17.24 -1.97 28.26
CA ALA A 410 -18.11 -1.89 27.09
C ALA A 410 -18.38 -0.43 26.73
N LEU A 411 -18.13 -0.07 25.47
CA LEU A 411 -18.32 1.28 24.96
C LEU A 411 -19.80 1.69 25.09
N LYS A 412 -20.03 2.91 25.58
CA LYS A 412 -21.38 3.45 25.75
C LYS A 412 -21.78 4.22 24.51
N TRP A 413 -22.72 3.66 23.76
CA TRP A 413 -23.12 4.21 22.47
C TRP A 413 -24.32 5.14 22.58
N THR A 414 -24.27 6.19 21.79
CA THR A 414 -25.41 7.00 21.39
C THR A 414 -25.56 6.92 19.88
N TRP A 415 -26.77 7.16 19.37
CA TRP A 415 -27.05 7.00 17.95
C TRP A 415 -28.04 8.05 17.45
N ARG A 416 -28.10 8.20 16.14
CA ARG A 416 -29.15 8.97 15.45
C ARG A 416 -29.35 8.46 14.03
N SER A 417 -30.57 8.56 13.53
CA SER A 417 -30.85 8.22 12.13
C SER A 417 -30.35 9.31 11.19
N GLU A 418 -29.85 8.90 10.03
CA GLU A 418 -29.64 9.81 8.90
C GLU A 418 -30.99 10.33 8.39
N ASN A 419 -31.07 11.64 8.11
CA ASN A 419 -32.29 12.25 7.58
C ASN A 419 -32.35 12.10 6.06
N ILE A 420 -33.24 11.22 5.61
CA ILE A 420 -33.48 10.90 4.20
C ILE A 420 -34.87 11.31 3.69
N ASP A 421 -35.68 12.01 4.49
CA ASP A 421 -37.09 12.30 4.17
C ASP A 421 -37.27 13.00 2.83
N ASN A 422 -36.42 14.00 2.55
CA ASN A 422 -36.43 14.70 1.28
C ASN A 422 -36.15 13.76 0.11
N ALA A 423 -35.24 12.80 0.29
CA ALA A 423 -34.92 11.83 -0.73
C ALA A 423 -36.10 10.88 -0.98
N LEU A 424 -36.65 10.29 0.10
CA LEU A 424 -37.78 9.35 0.04
C LEU A 424 -39.05 9.94 -0.59
N HIS A 425 -39.25 11.26 -0.47
CA HIS A 425 -40.38 11.97 -1.05
C HIS A 425 -40.07 12.65 -2.39
N ALA A 426 -38.89 12.39 -2.97
CA ALA A 426 -38.39 12.98 -4.21
C ALA A 426 -38.54 14.51 -4.21
N LYS A 427 -37.97 15.14 -3.17
CA LYS A 427 -37.86 16.59 -3.00
C LYS A 427 -36.41 17.01 -3.25
N SER A 428 -36.19 17.69 -4.36
CA SER A 428 -34.93 18.37 -4.66
C SER A 428 -35.17 19.55 -5.59
N ASN A 429 -34.26 20.54 -5.55
CA ASN A 429 -34.23 21.66 -6.47
C ASN A 429 -33.45 21.33 -7.76
N ILE A 430 -32.72 20.21 -7.80
CA ILE A 430 -31.94 19.77 -8.96
C ILE A 430 -32.74 18.71 -9.68
N SER A 431 -33.04 18.93 -10.96
CA SER A 431 -33.71 17.95 -11.80
C SER A 431 -33.30 18.07 -13.26
N VAL A 432 -33.15 16.93 -13.93
CA VAL A 432 -32.83 16.86 -15.36
C VAL A 432 -33.73 15.85 -16.08
N PRO A 433 -33.99 16.03 -17.38
CA PRO A 433 -34.54 14.95 -18.19
C PRO A 433 -33.45 13.89 -18.43
N GLY A 434 -33.74 12.64 -18.10
CA GLY A 434 -32.77 11.56 -18.26
C GLY A 434 -31.89 11.30 -17.04
N LEU A 435 -31.09 10.24 -17.14
CA LEU A 435 -30.06 9.86 -16.16
C LEU A 435 -28.74 10.61 -16.43
N ILE A 436 -28.01 10.92 -15.36
CA ILE A 436 -26.69 11.57 -15.40
C ILE A 436 -25.72 10.74 -14.57
N ASP A 437 -24.50 10.59 -15.09
CA ASP A 437 -23.37 9.95 -14.43
C ASP A 437 -23.07 10.56 -13.05
N GLN A 438 -22.74 9.72 -12.08
CA GLN A 438 -22.47 10.17 -10.72
C GLN A 438 -21.24 11.07 -10.62
N LYS A 439 -20.17 10.82 -11.40
CA LYS A 439 -18.99 11.68 -11.40
C LYS A 439 -19.33 13.08 -11.87
N LEU A 440 -20.18 13.21 -12.89
CA LEU A 440 -20.65 14.51 -13.39
C LEU A 440 -21.50 15.24 -12.36
N MET A 441 -22.48 14.55 -11.76
CA MET A 441 -23.46 15.18 -10.86
C MET A 441 -22.87 15.48 -9.47
N ALA A 442 -22.08 14.58 -8.91
CA ALA A 442 -21.52 14.72 -7.57
C ALA A 442 -20.11 15.34 -7.55
N SER A 443 -19.40 15.34 -8.68
CA SER A 443 -18.01 15.82 -8.80
C SER A 443 -17.08 15.29 -7.70
N ASP A 444 -17.31 14.04 -7.28
CA ASP A 444 -16.63 13.33 -6.17
C ASP A 444 -16.66 14.05 -4.81
N THR A 445 -17.53 15.06 -4.63
CA THR A 445 -17.72 15.75 -3.34
C THR A 445 -18.35 14.83 -2.27
N SER A 446 -19.03 13.77 -2.71
CA SER A 446 -19.53 12.70 -1.85
C SER A 446 -19.56 11.37 -2.59
N ASP A 447 -19.38 10.28 -1.84
CA ASP A 447 -19.61 8.94 -2.36
C ASP A 447 -21.09 8.69 -2.69
N TYR A 448 -22.00 9.46 -2.09
CA TYR A 448 -23.43 9.20 -2.12
C TYR A 448 -24.16 10.13 -3.09
N LEU A 449 -24.94 9.57 -4.01
CA LEU A 449 -25.84 10.31 -4.89
C LEU A 449 -27.23 9.70 -4.92
N TRP A 450 -28.24 10.50 -4.60
CA TRP A 450 -29.64 10.12 -4.71
C TRP A 450 -30.17 10.41 -6.11
N TYR A 451 -30.71 9.38 -6.77
CA TYR A 451 -31.46 9.45 -8.01
C TYR A 451 -32.93 9.22 -7.70
N MET A 452 -33.79 10.21 -7.96
CA MET A 452 -35.19 10.15 -7.58
C MET A 452 -36.10 10.41 -8.77
N THR A 453 -37.13 9.60 -8.96
CA THR A 453 -38.14 9.84 -9.99
C THR A 453 -39.53 9.54 -9.48
N LYS A 454 -40.52 10.11 -10.17
CA LYS A 454 -41.93 9.80 -9.97
C LYS A 454 -42.48 9.18 -11.24
N PHE A 455 -43.29 8.15 -11.09
CA PHE A 455 -44.00 7.54 -12.19
C PHE A 455 -45.47 7.34 -11.82
N HIS A 456 -46.34 7.47 -12.80
CA HIS A 456 -47.78 7.31 -12.63
C HIS A 456 -48.24 5.98 -13.23
N VAL A 457 -49.06 5.26 -12.49
CA VAL A 457 -49.65 3.98 -12.92
C VAL A 457 -51.15 4.13 -13.02
N LYS A 458 -51.66 4.02 -14.25
CA LYS A 458 -53.11 4.06 -14.56
C LYS A 458 -53.79 2.77 -14.11
N ARG A 459 -55.13 2.79 -14.06
CA ARG A 459 -55.94 1.64 -13.61
C ARG A 459 -55.73 0.40 -14.49
N ASP A 460 -55.50 0.62 -15.76
CA ASP A 460 -55.34 -0.33 -16.87
C ASP A 460 -53.90 -0.40 -17.40
N ASP A 461 -52.92 0.17 -16.68
CA ASP A 461 -51.53 0.16 -17.12
C ASP A 461 -51.02 -1.30 -17.22
N PRO A 462 -50.55 -1.75 -18.39
CA PRO A 462 -50.08 -3.11 -18.59
C PRO A 462 -48.95 -3.52 -17.64
N ILE A 463 -48.19 -2.55 -17.11
CA ILE A 463 -47.13 -2.82 -16.12
C ILE A 463 -47.67 -3.22 -14.74
N TRP A 464 -48.96 -3.02 -14.45
CA TRP A 464 -49.51 -3.43 -13.16
C TRP A 464 -49.56 -4.96 -13.05
N SER A 465 -48.72 -5.52 -12.18
CA SER A 465 -48.66 -6.94 -11.82
C SER A 465 -48.14 -7.12 -10.40
N GLU A 466 -48.60 -8.15 -9.69
CA GLU A 466 -48.07 -8.54 -8.37
C GLU A 466 -46.62 -9.06 -8.45
N ASN A 467 -46.16 -9.46 -9.65
CA ASN A 467 -44.81 -9.93 -9.93
C ASN A 467 -43.97 -8.90 -10.70
N THR A 468 -44.14 -7.62 -10.43
CA THR A 468 -43.32 -6.58 -11.08
C THR A 468 -41.97 -6.45 -10.41
N THR A 469 -40.93 -6.37 -11.21
CA THR A 469 -39.52 -6.23 -10.81
C THR A 469 -39.02 -4.86 -11.23
N LEU A 470 -38.25 -4.21 -10.35
CA LEU A 470 -37.40 -3.09 -10.71
C LEU A 470 -36.05 -3.65 -11.17
N ARG A 471 -35.68 -3.37 -12.42
CA ARG A 471 -34.38 -3.69 -12.99
C ARG A 471 -33.57 -2.41 -13.12
N ILE A 472 -32.36 -2.42 -12.58
CA ILE A 472 -31.41 -1.32 -12.68
C ILE A 472 -30.13 -1.88 -13.28
N ASN A 473 -29.79 -1.42 -14.48
CA ASN A 473 -28.47 -1.62 -15.05
C ASN A 473 -27.62 -0.39 -14.77
N GLY A 474 -26.41 -0.59 -14.27
CA GLY A 474 -25.50 0.53 -14.04
C GLY A 474 -24.11 0.11 -13.65
N SER A 475 -23.25 1.12 -13.58
CA SER A 475 -21.86 1.04 -13.12
C SER A 475 -21.73 1.51 -11.68
N GLY A 476 -22.84 1.46 -10.92
CA GLY A 476 -22.88 1.83 -9.51
C GLY A 476 -22.22 0.75 -8.67
N HIS A 477 -21.21 1.13 -7.89
CA HIS A 477 -20.52 0.19 -7.01
C HIS A 477 -21.48 -0.39 -5.96
N VAL A 478 -22.30 0.46 -5.33
CA VAL A 478 -23.40 0.03 -4.45
C VAL A 478 -24.69 0.76 -4.81
N ILE A 479 -25.82 0.09 -4.65
CA ILE A 479 -27.16 0.60 -4.91
C ILE A 479 -28.07 0.22 -3.75
N HIS A 480 -28.79 1.19 -3.19
CA HIS A 480 -29.93 0.95 -2.31
C HIS A 480 -31.20 1.49 -2.97
N ALA A 481 -32.22 0.65 -3.12
CA ALA A 481 -33.47 1.05 -3.75
C ALA A 481 -34.58 1.24 -2.71
N PHE A 482 -35.33 2.32 -2.89
CA PHE A 482 -36.50 2.66 -2.10
C PHE A 482 -37.69 2.93 -3.03
N VAL A 483 -38.84 2.36 -2.70
CA VAL A 483 -40.10 2.59 -3.42
C VAL A 483 -41.14 3.08 -2.43
N ASN A 484 -41.73 4.25 -2.71
CA ASN A 484 -42.72 4.90 -1.85
C ASN A 484 -42.28 5.09 -0.39
N GLY A 485 -40.97 5.25 -0.15
CA GLY A 485 -40.39 5.45 1.18
C GLY A 485 -39.91 4.17 1.86
N GLU A 486 -40.23 2.99 1.32
CA GLU A 486 -39.80 1.70 1.88
C GLU A 486 -38.53 1.21 1.17
N HIS A 487 -37.55 0.71 1.95
CA HIS A 487 -36.37 0.03 1.40
C HIS A 487 -36.78 -1.34 0.85
N ILE A 488 -36.37 -1.64 -0.38
CA ILE A 488 -36.76 -2.87 -1.11
C ILE A 488 -35.58 -3.77 -1.45
N GLY A 489 -34.36 -3.32 -1.24
CA GLY A 489 -33.16 -4.11 -1.51
C GLY A 489 -31.90 -3.26 -1.67
N SER A 490 -30.77 -3.94 -1.50
CA SER A 490 -29.42 -3.41 -1.69
C SER A 490 -28.64 -4.35 -2.60
N HIS A 491 -27.75 -3.80 -3.40
CA HIS A 491 -26.90 -4.55 -4.31
C HIS A 491 -25.54 -3.89 -4.41
N TRP A 492 -24.49 -4.67 -4.64
CA TRP A 492 -23.15 -4.15 -4.91
C TRP A 492 -22.43 -5.05 -5.89
N ALA A 493 -21.69 -4.43 -6.81
CA ALA A 493 -20.89 -5.16 -7.78
C ALA A 493 -19.64 -5.75 -7.11
N THR A 494 -19.13 -6.85 -7.66
CA THR A 494 -17.78 -7.33 -7.32
C THR A 494 -16.74 -6.48 -8.04
N TYR A 495 -15.53 -6.41 -7.48
CA TYR A 495 -14.41 -5.70 -8.10
C TYR A 495 -14.16 -6.18 -9.54
N GLY A 496 -13.96 -5.23 -10.46
CA GLY A 496 -13.74 -5.50 -11.88
C GLY A 496 -15.01 -5.65 -12.73
N ILE A 497 -16.20 -5.65 -12.14
CA ILE A 497 -17.47 -5.63 -12.89
C ILE A 497 -17.94 -4.19 -13.09
N HIS A 498 -17.93 -3.73 -14.34
CA HIS A 498 -18.24 -2.33 -14.69
C HIS A 498 -19.70 -2.08 -15.09
N ASN A 499 -20.45 -3.12 -15.45
CA ASN A 499 -21.87 -3.04 -15.78
C ASN A 499 -22.58 -4.19 -15.09
N ASP A 500 -23.20 -3.90 -13.97
CA ASP A 500 -23.90 -4.89 -13.17
C ASP A 500 -25.42 -4.66 -13.23
N LYS A 501 -26.18 -5.72 -12.98
CA LYS A 501 -27.64 -5.72 -13.03
C LYS A 501 -28.19 -6.03 -11.65
N PHE A 502 -28.95 -5.07 -11.11
CA PHE A 502 -29.74 -5.26 -9.91
C PHE A 502 -31.22 -5.47 -10.26
N GLU A 503 -31.82 -6.58 -9.81
CA GLU A 503 -33.24 -6.88 -9.98
C GLU A 503 -33.88 -7.21 -8.64
N THR A 504 -34.98 -6.52 -8.29
CA THR A 504 -35.76 -6.83 -7.08
C THR A 504 -37.25 -6.65 -7.31
N LYS A 505 -38.07 -7.47 -6.64
CA LYS A 505 -39.53 -7.36 -6.71
C LYS A 505 -39.99 -6.10 -5.99
N ILE A 506 -40.93 -5.38 -6.60
CA ILE A 506 -41.46 -4.13 -6.04
C ILE A 506 -42.97 -4.18 -5.88
N LYS A 507 -43.46 -3.44 -4.88
CA LYS A 507 -44.88 -3.11 -4.74
C LYS A 507 -45.06 -1.62 -5.00
N PHE A 508 -46.04 -1.30 -5.84
CA PHE A 508 -46.46 0.08 -6.08
C PHE A 508 -47.97 0.17 -6.03
N LYS A 509 -48.48 1.38 -5.84
CA LYS A 509 -49.91 1.68 -5.79
C LYS A 509 -50.39 2.24 -7.12
N ARG A 510 -51.70 2.18 -7.36
CA ARG A 510 -52.29 2.96 -8.44
C ARG A 510 -52.07 4.45 -8.18
N GLY A 511 -51.94 5.22 -9.25
CA GLY A 511 -51.59 6.63 -9.16
C GLY A 511 -50.08 6.86 -9.12
N THR A 512 -49.67 7.91 -8.41
CA THR A 512 -48.27 8.34 -8.38
C THR A 512 -47.45 7.53 -7.37
N ASN A 513 -46.31 7.04 -7.84
CA ASN A 513 -45.30 6.34 -7.05
C ASN A 513 -43.97 7.07 -7.13
N THR A 514 -43.14 6.86 -6.12
CA THR A 514 -41.79 7.44 -6.05
C THR A 514 -40.77 6.32 -6.01
N ILE A 515 -39.71 6.44 -6.81
CA ILE A 515 -38.51 5.62 -6.73
C ILE A 515 -37.38 6.53 -6.28
N SER A 516 -36.65 6.11 -5.24
CA SER A 516 -35.43 6.78 -4.78
C SER A 516 -34.32 5.75 -4.73
N LEU A 517 -33.24 6.00 -5.45
CA LEU A 517 -32.09 5.12 -5.53
C LEU A 517 -30.89 5.86 -4.95
N LEU A 518 -30.27 5.29 -3.91
CA LEU A 518 -29.00 5.77 -3.39
C LEU A 518 -27.89 4.99 -4.08
N SER A 519 -27.16 5.65 -4.97
CA SER A 519 -25.96 5.09 -5.58
C SER A 519 -24.73 5.53 -4.79
N VAL A 520 -23.81 4.59 -4.57
CA VAL A 520 -22.58 4.83 -3.80
C VAL A 520 -21.36 4.45 -4.61
N THR A 521 -20.37 5.34 -4.71
CA THR A 521 -19.04 5.03 -5.24
C THR A 521 -18.13 4.53 -4.11
N VAL A 522 -17.30 3.52 -4.36
CA VAL A 522 -16.25 3.07 -3.44
C VAL A 522 -14.90 3.47 -4.05
N GLY A 523 -14.64 4.78 -4.15
CA GLY A 523 -13.56 5.34 -4.97
C GLY A 523 -13.86 5.27 -6.47
N LEU A 524 -13.02 5.90 -7.29
CA LEU A 524 -13.15 6.03 -8.73
C LEU A 524 -12.04 5.30 -9.48
N GLN A 525 -12.35 4.87 -10.71
CA GLN A 525 -11.43 4.17 -11.62
C GLN A 525 -10.09 4.90 -11.73
N ASN A 526 -8.98 4.18 -11.55
CA ASN A 526 -7.63 4.75 -11.46
C ASN A 526 -6.66 4.22 -12.52
N TYR A 527 -7.04 3.20 -13.29
CA TYR A 527 -6.18 2.57 -14.29
C TYR A 527 -6.95 2.08 -15.52
N GLY A 528 -6.27 2.00 -16.66
CA GLY A 528 -6.80 1.55 -17.95
C GLY A 528 -6.84 2.66 -19.02
N PRO A 529 -6.92 2.30 -20.31
CA PRO A 529 -7.13 3.27 -21.38
C PRO A 529 -8.52 3.89 -21.25
N TYR A 530 -8.64 5.20 -21.47
CA TYR A 530 -9.90 5.95 -21.38
C TYR A 530 -10.65 5.73 -20.05
N PHE A 531 -9.92 5.47 -18.96
CA PHE A 531 -10.53 5.16 -17.66
C PHE A 531 -11.44 6.28 -17.15
N ASP A 532 -11.19 7.52 -17.59
CA ASP A 532 -11.95 8.71 -17.30
C ASP A 532 -13.36 8.69 -17.90
N THR A 533 -13.55 8.00 -19.03
CA THR A 533 -14.85 7.89 -19.70
C THR A 533 -15.72 6.79 -19.12
N TRP A 534 -15.19 5.97 -18.21
CA TRP A 534 -15.94 4.88 -17.61
C TRP A 534 -17.03 5.44 -16.72
N HIS A 535 -18.26 4.97 -16.92
CA HIS A 535 -19.39 5.49 -16.16
C HIS A 535 -19.31 5.10 -14.69
N SER A 536 -19.91 5.93 -13.84
CA SER A 536 -20.09 5.63 -12.41
C SER A 536 -21.51 5.97 -11.99
N GLY A 537 -22.06 5.14 -11.11
CA GLY A 537 -23.44 5.28 -10.67
C GLY A 537 -24.45 4.76 -11.70
N LEU A 538 -25.60 5.42 -11.80
CA LEU A 538 -26.77 4.88 -12.49
C LEU A 538 -26.99 5.58 -13.84
N VAL A 539 -26.36 5.05 -14.89
CA VAL A 539 -26.53 5.51 -16.28
C VAL A 539 -27.62 4.75 -17.05
N GLY A 540 -28.17 3.69 -16.45
CA GLY A 540 -29.32 2.95 -16.96
C GLY A 540 -28.99 1.82 -17.94
N PRO A 541 -30.03 1.16 -18.49
CA PRO A 541 -31.44 1.47 -18.29
C PRO A 541 -31.98 1.16 -16.89
N ILE A 542 -33.02 1.90 -16.47
CA ILE A 542 -33.81 1.64 -15.26
C ILE A 542 -35.24 1.30 -15.68
N GLU A 543 -35.64 0.06 -15.47
CA GLU A 543 -36.85 -0.52 -16.05
C GLU A 543 -37.78 -1.11 -14.98
N LEU A 544 -39.08 -1.02 -15.24
CA LEU A 544 -40.07 -1.90 -14.61
C LEU A 544 -40.33 -3.08 -15.53
N VAL A 545 -40.29 -4.28 -15.00
CA VAL A 545 -40.49 -5.52 -15.77
C VAL A 545 -41.58 -6.35 -15.11
N SER A 546 -42.63 -6.65 -15.84
CA SER A 546 -43.76 -7.46 -15.37
C SER A 546 -43.96 -8.65 -16.29
N VAL A 547 -44.06 -9.85 -15.71
CA VAL A 547 -44.37 -11.08 -16.44
C VAL A 547 -45.85 -11.42 -16.24
N LYS A 548 -46.57 -11.67 -17.34
CA LYS A 548 -47.99 -12.04 -17.38
C LYS A 548 -48.20 -13.21 -18.34
N GLY A 549 -48.32 -14.43 -17.79
CA GLY A 549 -48.30 -15.64 -18.63
C GLY A 549 -46.95 -15.75 -19.35
N ASP A 550 -46.98 -15.86 -20.67
CA ASP A 550 -45.77 -15.93 -21.52
C ASP A 550 -45.29 -14.54 -22.00
N GLU A 551 -46.01 -13.46 -21.68
CA GLU A 551 -45.65 -12.10 -22.10
C GLU A 551 -44.81 -11.38 -21.03
N THR A 552 -43.74 -10.71 -21.47
CA THR A 552 -42.93 -9.81 -20.64
C THR A 552 -43.18 -8.36 -21.06
N ILE A 553 -43.69 -7.56 -20.14
CA ILE A 553 -43.96 -6.13 -20.34
C ILE A 553 -42.85 -5.34 -19.66
N THR A 554 -42.19 -4.47 -20.41
CA THR A 554 -41.11 -3.62 -19.90
C THR A 554 -41.48 -2.14 -20.06
N LYS A 555 -41.27 -1.35 -19.01
CA LYS A 555 -41.46 0.10 -19.00
C LYS A 555 -40.15 0.76 -18.56
N ASP A 556 -39.46 1.38 -19.52
CA ASP A 556 -38.22 2.11 -19.28
C ASP A 556 -38.51 3.49 -18.65
N LEU A 557 -37.85 3.76 -17.52
CA LEU A 557 -37.94 5.01 -16.76
C LEU A 557 -36.71 5.90 -16.98
N SER A 558 -35.74 5.48 -17.78
CA SER A 558 -34.45 6.17 -17.94
C SER A 558 -34.61 7.58 -18.48
N SER A 559 -35.56 7.81 -19.38
CA SER A 559 -35.86 9.13 -19.98
C SER A 559 -36.78 10.02 -19.13
N HIS A 560 -37.23 9.54 -17.96
CA HIS A 560 -38.05 10.35 -17.07
C HIS A 560 -37.30 11.60 -16.57
N LYS A 561 -38.06 12.53 -15.99
CA LYS A 561 -37.47 13.59 -15.17
C LYS A 561 -36.92 12.97 -13.88
N TRP A 562 -35.61 13.05 -13.70
CA TRP A 562 -34.91 12.61 -12.49
C TRP A 562 -34.52 13.82 -11.64
N LEU A 563 -34.65 13.67 -10.32
CA LEU A 563 -34.25 14.62 -9.32
C LEU A 563 -33.02 14.09 -8.59
N TYR A 564 -32.13 14.99 -8.17
CA TYR A 564 -30.81 14.62 -7.62
C TYR A 564 -30.55 15.26 -6.27
N LYS A 565 -29.92 14.52 -5.35
CA LYS A 565 -29.36 15.08 -4.11
C LYS A 565 -27.98 14.47 -3.89
N VAL A 566 -26.96 15.33 -3.89
CA VAL A 566 -25.57 14.94 -3.58
C VAL A 566 -25.41 14.81 -2.07
N GLY A 567 -24.78 13.72 -1.65
CA GLY A 567 -24.34 13.50 -0.28
C GLY A 567 -25.43 13.15 0.73
N LEU A 568 -25.00 13.11 1.98
CA LEU A 568 -25.80 12.77 3.15
C LEU A 568 -25.96 14.02 4.04
N ASN A 569 -27.12 14.12 4.68
CA ASN A 569 -27.41 15.15 5.67
C ASN A 569 -26.40 15.17 6.82
N GLY A 570 -26.01 14.01 7.36
CA GLY A 570 -25.05 13.94 8.46
C GLY A 570 -23.66 14.46 8.11
N TRP A 571 -23.25 14.37 6.84
CA TRP A 571 -22.02 14.99 6.35
C TRP A 571 -22.14 16.51 6.26
N ASN A 572 -23.27 17.02 5.74
CA ASN A 572 -23.51 18.47 5.63
C ASN A 572 -23.60 19.18 6.99
N HIS A 573 -23.93 18.45 8.06
CA HIS A 573 -23.98 18.96 9.43
C HIS A 573 -22.81 18.46 10.28
N GLU A 574 -21.81 17.85 9.65
CA GLU A 574 -20.57 17.39 10.27
C GLU A 574 -20.79 16.59 11.57
N PHE A 575 -21.67 15.57 11.56
CA PHE A 575 -21.94 14.77 12.78
C PHE A 575 -20.71 14.07 13.37
N PHE A 576 -19.64 13.97 12.57
CA PHE A 576 -18.33 13.47 12.99
C PHE A 576 -17.48 14.52 13.74
N SER A 577 -17.82 15.81 13.62
CA SER A 577 -17.15 16.90 14.33
C SER A 577 -17.54 16.92 15.81
N GLU A 578 -16.59 17.35 16.64
CA GLU A 578 -16.79 17.49 18.08
C GLU A 578 -17.82 18.57 18.44
N ASP A 579 -17.90 19.63 17.63
CA ASP A 579 -18.80 20.78 17.82
C ASP A 579 -20.23 20.53 17.32
N SER A 580 -20.53 19.32 16.82
CA SER A 580 -21.81 18.99 16.20
C SER A 580 -22.97 18.85 17.21
N SER A 581 -24.19 19.05 16.71
CA SER A 581 -25.44 19.14 17.51
C SER A 581 -25.66 17.98 18.50
N THR A 582 -26.35 18.26 19.60
CA THR A 582 -26.59 17.36 20.75
C THR A 582 -27.73 16.35 20.60
N ASN A 583 -28.35 16.21 19.43
CA ASN A 583 -29.55 15.36 19.25
C ASN A 583 -29.18 13.87 19.02
N TRP A 584 -28.48 13.28 19.97
CA TRP A 584 -28.11 11.86 19.98
C TRP A 584 -28.98 11.11 20.99
N GLU A 585 -29.49 9.94 20.59
CA GLU A 585 -30.30 9.07 21.42
C GLU A 585 -29.43 8.03 22.13
N SER A 586 -29.67 7.79 23.42
CA SER A 586 -28.95 6.79 24.21
C SER A 586 -29.77 5.54 24.52
N GLN A 587 -31.07 5.54 24.18
CA GLN A 587 -31.97 4.42 24.41
C GLN A 587 -32.15 3.61 23.12
N GLN A 588 -32.44 2.31 23.27
CA GLN A 588 -32.78 1.41 22.16
C GLN A 588 -31.79 1.46 20.99
N LEU A 589 -30.52 1.17 21.28
CA LEU A 589 -29.45 1.15 20.27
C LEU A 589 -29.83 0.20 19.12
N PRO A 590 -30.08 0.71 17.90
CA PRO A 590 -30.42 -0.14 16.77
C PRO A 590 -29.17 -0.91 16.34
N THR A 591 -29.36 -2.16 15.89
CA THR A 591 -28.29 -3.00 15.35
C THR A 591 -28.47 -3.28 13.86
N ASP A 592 -29.70 -3.22 13.35
CA ASP A 592 -30.01 -3.62 11.96
C ASP A 592 -30.65 -2.48 11.16
N ARG A 593 -30.37 -1.23 11.56
CA ARG A 593 -30.91 -0.03 10.91
C ARG A 593 -29.91 0.57 9.94
N MET A 594 -30.27 0.60 8.65
CA MET A 594 -29.49 1.27 7.61
C MET A 594 -29.41 2.79 7.84
N LEU A 595 -28.34 3.40 7.30
CA LEU A 595 -28.08 4.83 7.34
C LEU A 595 -28.19 5.39 8.78
N THR A 596 -27.39 4.82 9.68
CA THR A 596 -27.37 5.18 11.10
C THR A 596 -26.02 5.75 11.49
N TRP A 597 -26.02 6.80 12.31
CA TRP A 597 -24.83 7.32 12.94
C TRP A 597 -24.73 6.81 14.37
N TYR A 598 -23.54 6.40 14.78
CA TYR A 598 -23.21 6.01 16.14
C TYR A 598 -22.09 6.90 16.67
N LYS A 599 -22.15 7.26 17.94
CA LYS A 599 -21.12 8.03 18.64
C LYS A 599 -20.87 7.44 20.01
N THR A 600 -19.60 7.27 20.36
CA THR A 600 -19.15 6.86 21.69
C THR A 600 -17.88 7.60 22.07
N THR A 601 -17.45 7.39 23.29
CA THR A 601 -16.22 7.93 23.83
C THR A 601 -15.36 6.84 24.44
N PHE A 602 -14.04 7.05 24.46
CA PHE A 602 -13.07 6.07 24.94
C PHE A 602 -11.78 6.72 25.42
N GLU A 603 -11.05 6.02 26.27
CA GLU A 603 -9.68 6.38 26.67
C GLU A 603 -8.67 5.79 25.68
N ALA A 604 -7.62 6.55 25.35
CA ALA A 604 -6.57 6.06 24.47
C ALA A 604 -5.88 4.81 25.08
N PRO A 605 -5.65 3.73 24.31
CA PRO A 605 -4.87 2.60 24.80
C PRO A 605 -3.49 3.04 25.33
N MET A 606 -2.95 2.38 26.34
CA MET A 606 -1.66 2.80 26.90
C MET A 606 -0.47 2.52 25.95
N GLY A 607 0.68 3.11 26.27
CA GLY A 607 1.95 2.85 25.57
C GLY A 607 2.09 3.55 24.23
N SER A 608 3.09 3.13 23.47
CA SER A 608 3.46 3.68 22.15
C SER A 608 3.12 2.77 20.98
N ASP A 609 2.66 1.53 21.24
CA ASP A 609 2.33 0.57 20.19
C ASP A 609 1.22 1.12 19.28
N PRO A 610 1.21 0.77 17.98
CA PRO A 610 0.15 1.23 17.09
C PRO A 610 -1.24 0.80 17.55
N VAL A 611 -2.25 1.62 17.26
CA VAL A 611 -3.64 1.40 17.67
C VAL A 611 -4.51 1.08 16.47
N VAL A 612 -5.40 0.12 16.66
CA VAL A 612 -6.47 -0.20 15.72
C VAL A 612 -7.82 -0.18 16.41
N VAL A 613 -8.86 0.13 15.66
CA VAL A 613 -10.24 -0.16 16.05
C VAL A 613 -10.69 -1.44 15.35
N ASP A 614 -11.12 -2.43 16.13
CA ASP A 614 -11.78 -3.63 15.64
C ASP A 614 -13.25 -3.28 15.37
N LEU A 615 -13.62 -3.17 14.09
CA LEU A 615 -14.98 -2.84 13.67
C LEU A 615 -15.82 -4.08 13.37
N ASN A 616 -15.46 -5.22 13.96
CA ASN A 616 -16.31 -6.40 13.91
C ASN A 616 -17.75 -6.07 14.36
N GLY A 617 -18.73 -6.67 13.70
CA GLY A 617 -20.16 -6.38 13.92
C GLY A 617 -20.69 -5.17 13.13
N MET A 618 -19.83 -4.31 12.59
CA MET A 618 -20.24 -3.24 11.67
C MET A 618 -20.42 -3.78 10.24
N SER A 619 -21.12 -3.03 9.39
CA SER A 619 -21.30 -3.39 7.97
C SER A 619 -20.42 -2.56 7.03
N LYS A 620 -20.97 -1.55 6.36
CA LYS A 620 -20.30 -0.60 5.45
C LYS A 620 -20.49 0.83 5.95
N GLY A 621 -19.55 1.72 5.69
CA GLY A 621 -19.71 3.16 5.86
C GLY A 621 -18.38 3.86 6.17
N TYR A 622 -18.32 4.59 7.28
CA TYR A 622 -17.15 5.41 7.64
C TYR A 622 -16.89 5.44 9.14
N ALA A 623 -15.64 5.71 9.52
CA ALA A 623 -15.23 5.89 10.91
C ALA A 623 -14.37 7.15 11.09
N TRP A 624 -14.59 7.85 12.20
CA TRP A 624 -13.81 9.02 12.60
C TRP A 624 -13.38 8.92 14.06
N VAL A 625 -12.17 9.36 14.35
CA VAL A 625 -11.66 9.53 15.72
C VAL A 625 -11.34 11.00 15.92
N ASN A 626 -11.99 11.66 16.87
CA ASN A 626 -11.83 13.09 17.13
C ASN A 626 -11.99 13.96 15.87
N GLY A 627 -12.94 13.63 15.00
CA GLY A 627 -13.17 14.32 13.73
C GLY A 627 -12.23 13.90 12.58
N GLU A 628 -11.15 13.18 12.87
CA GLU A 628 -10.21 12.68 11.84
C GLU A 628 -10.77 11.43 11.16
N ASN A 629 -10.85 11.46 9.83
CA ASN A 629 -11.48 10.39 9.04
C ASN A 629 -10.52 9.22 8.80
N LEU A 630 -10.80 8.09 9.44
CA LEU A 630 -10.00 6.87 9.32
C LEU A 630 -10.13 6.21 7.94
N GLY A 631 -11.20 6.52 7.22
CA GLY A 631 -11.49 6.03 5.89
C GLY A 631 -12.81 5.28 5.80
N ARG A 632 -13.03 4.64 4.65
CA ARG A 632 -14.19 3.76 4.43
C ARG A 632 -14.08 2.54 5.34
N ILE A 633 -15.20 2.01 5.81
CA ILE A 633 -15.25 0.73 6.53
C ILE A 633 -16.16 -0.21 5.76
N TRP A 634 -15.77 -1.48 5.67
CA TRP A 634 -16.65 -2.53 5.14
C TRP A 634 -16.38 -3.93 5.75
N PRO A 635 -16.32 -4.08 7.09
CA PRO A 635 -16.03 -5.38 7.72
C PRO A 635 -17.03 -6.50 7.41
N SER A 636 -18.26 -6.21 6.99
CA SER A 636 -19.20 -7.26 6.58
C SER A 636 -18.94 -7.84 5.19
N TYR A 637 -18.08 -7.22 4.37
CA TYR A 637 -17.68 -7.81 3.10
C TYR A 637 -16.59 -8.83 3.38
N LEU A 638 -16.91 -10.11 3.18
CA LEU A 638 -15.97 -11.21 3.35
C LEU A 638 -15.10 -11.39 2.12
N ALA A 639 -13.84 -11.77 2.34
CA ALA A 639 -12.96 -12.28 1.30
C ALA A 639 -13.51 -13.59 0.73
N GLU A 640 -13.27 -13.84 -0.56
CA GLU A 640 -13.55 -15.12 -1.23
C GLU A 640 -13.18 -16.33 -0.34
N GLU A 641 -14.05 -17.36 -0.31
CA GLU A 641 -13.90 -18.51 0.59
C GLU A 641 -12.81 -19.50 0.14
N GLU A 642 -12.51 -19.56 -1.16
CA GLU A 642 -11.62 -20.57 -1.75
C GLU A 642 -10.26 -19.99 -2.17
N GLY A 643 -9.25 -20.86 -2.27
CA GLY A 643 -7.94 -20.55 -2.84
C GLY A 643 -6.85 -20.19 -1.83
N CYS A 644 -7.17 -20.06 -0.55
CA CYS A 644 -6.16 -20.03 0.51
C CYS A 644 -5.65 -21.46 0.81
N SER A 645 -4.37 -21.57 1.13
CA SER A 645 -3.71 -22.81 1.52
C SER A 645 -3.39 -22.79 3.01
N ASP A 646 -3.58 -23.93 3.69
CA ASP A 646 -3.09 -24.14 5.06
C ASP A 646 -1.57 -24.45 5.09
N GLU A 647 -1.02 -24.92 3.96
CA GLU A 647 0.42 -25.15 3.82
C GLU A 647 1.17 -23.82 3.67
N PRO A 648 2.38 -23.70 4.26
CA PRO A 648 3.22 -22.52 4.11
C PRO A 648 3.48 -22.21 2.63
N CYS A 649 3.46 -20.93 2.26
CA CYS A 649 3.69 -20.56 0.87
C CYS A 649 5.11 -20.94 0.43
N ASP A 650 5.22 -21.63 -0.71
CA ASP A 650 6.50 -21.93 -1.33
C ASP A 650 7.05 -20.69 -2.04
N TYR A 651 8.23 -20.22 -1.60
CA TYR A 651 8.90 -19.07 -2.22
C TYR A 651 9.36 -19.35 -3.65
N ARG A 652 9.53 -20.61 -4.04
CA ARG A 652 10.20 -20.98 -5.29
C ARG A 652 9.30 -20.78 -6.51
N GLY A 653 9.93 -20.39 -7.62
CA GLY A 653 9.26 -20.14 -8.90
C GLY A 653 8.59 -18.76 -8.96
N GLU A 654 8.13 -18.39 -10.15
CA GLU A 654 7.54 -17.07 -10.39
C GLU A 654 6.36 -16.79 -9.44
N TYR A 655 6.27 -15.54 -9.02
CA TYR A 655 5.22 -15.02 -8.16
C TYR A 655 4.06 -14.45 -8.99
N SER A 656 2.86 -14.55 -8.43
CA SER A 656 1.68 -13.78 -8.82
C SER A 656 0.88 -13.41 -7.58
N ASP A 657 0.01 -12.41 -7.67
CA ASP A 657 -0.90 -11.94 -6.62
C ASP A 657 -1.86 -13.02 -6.07
N ARG A 658 -1.92 -14.19 -6.73
CA ARG A 658 -2.73 -15.35 -6.32
C ARG A 658 -1.93 -16.50 -5.72
N LYS A 659 -0.59 -16.42 -5.72
CA LYS A 659 0.30 -17.52 -5.32
C LYS A 659 0.28 -17.75 -3.81
N CYS A 660 0.46 -16.70 -3.02
CA CYS A 660 0.36 -16.76 -1.56
C CYS A 660 -0.79 -15.85 -1.13
N VAL A 661 -1.92 -16.43 -0.78
CA VAL A 661 -3.09 -15.68 -0.31
C VAL A 661 -3.62 -16.26 1.00
N THR A 662 -4.10 -15.38 1.87
CA THR A 662 -4.68 -15.75 3.17
C THR A 662 -6.01 -15.01 3.41
N ASN A 663 -6.60 -15.19 4.59
CA ASN A 663 -7.81 -14.49 5.04
C ASN A 663 -9.12 -14.86 4.30
N CYS A 664 -9.16 -16.01 3.63
CA CYS A 664 -10.38 -16.50 2.97
C CYS A 664 -11.56 -16.66 3.95
N GLY A 665 -12.77 -16.29 3.50
CA GLY A 665 -14.02 -16.39 4.27
C GLY A 665 -14.13 -15.48 5.51
N LYS A 666 -13.17 -14.58 5.69
CA LYS A 666 -13.13 -13.61 6.81
C LYS A 666 -13.39 -12.20 6.29
N PRO A 667 -13.74 -11.22 7.16
CA PRO A 667 -13.82 -9.83 6.78
C PRO A 667 -12.61 -9.40 5.95
N THR A 668 -12.86 -8.83 4.77
CA THR A 668 -11.78 -8.29 3.94
C THR A 668 -10.99 -7.28 4.74
N GLN A 669 -11.60 -6.38 5.50
CA GLN A 669 -10.88 -5.59 6.48
C GLN A 669 -11.66 -5.46 7.78
N ARG A 670 -11.08 -5.99 8.86
CA ARG A 670 -11.66 -5.96 10.22
C ARG A 670 -11.08 -4.85 11.09
N TRP A 671 -9.76 -4.70 11.07
CA TRP A 671 -9.04 -3.73 11.87
C TRP A 671 -8.73 -2.48 11.04
N TYR A 672 -9.00 -1.33 11.63
CA TYR A 672 -8.80 -0.02 10.99
C TYR A 672 -7.78 0.76 11.79
N HIS A 673 -6.73 1.24 11.11
CA HIS A 673 -5.64 1.99 11.72
C HIS A 673 -6.16 3.27 12.36
N VAL A 674 -5.79 3.49 13.63
CA VAL A 674 -5.97 4.75 14.35
C VAL A 674 -4.60 5.32 14.67
N PRO A 675 -4.09 6.27 13.86
CA PRO A 675 -2.81 6.92 14.16
C PRO A 675 -2.79 7.47 15.58
N ARG A 676 -1.70 7.23 16.30
CA ARG A 676 -1.52 7.74 17.67
C ARG A 676 -1.66 9.26 17.74
N SER A 677 -1.34 9.99 16.67
CA SER A 677 -1.50 11.45 16.60
C SER A 677 -2.95 11.92 16.49
N PHE A 678 -3.90 11.04 16.14
CA PHE A 678 -5.34 11.35 16.18
C PHE A 678 -5.92 11.23 17.60
N LEU A 679 -5.20 10.60 18.52
CA LEU A 679 -5.62 10.40 19.90
C LEU A 679 -5.11 11.51 20.81
N ARG A 680 -5.97 11.94 21.72
CA ARG A 680 -5.60 12.76 22.87
C ARG A 680 -4.82 11.89 23.85
N LYS A 681 -3.65 12.38 24.27
CA LYS A 681 -2.82 11.72 25.29
C LYS A 681 -3.53 11.69 26.64
N ASP A 682 -4.17 12.80 26.99
CA ASP A 682 -4.92 12.99 28.22
C ASP A 682 -6.37 13.35 27.88
N GLY A 683 -7.31 12.72 28.57
CA GLY A 683 -8.74 12.98 28.42
C GLY A 683 -9.46 12.02 27.46
N GLU A 684 -10.73 12.35 27.21
CA GLU A 684 -11.66 11.50 26.50
C GLU A 684 -11.56 11.72 24.98
N ASN A 685 -11.48 10.62 24.23
CA ASN A 685 -11.53 10.58 22.77
C ASN A 685 -12.94 10.25 22.30
N SER A 686 -13.31 10.69 21.11
CA SER A 686 -14.58 10.35 20.47
C SER A 686 -14.37 9.42 19.29
N LEU A 687 -15.26 8.44 19.15
CA LEU A 687 -15.40 7.60 17.96
C LEU A 687 -16.79 7.84 17.37
N VAL A 688 -16.84 8.26 16.11
CA VAL A 688 -18.08 8.39 15.34
C VAL A 688 -18.06 7.38 14.20
N LEU A 689 -19.13 6.64 14.02
CA LEU A 689 -19.32 5.69 12.95
C LEU A 689 -20.56 6.07 12.14
N PHE A 690 -20.44 6.03 10.82
CA PHE A 690 -21.60 6.00 9.93
C PHE A 690 -21.77 4.57 9.41
N ALA A 691 -22.95 3.98 9.65
CA ALA A 691 -23.32 2.65 9.22
C ALA A 691 -24.35 2.73 8.08
N GLU A 692 -23.89 2.51 6.86
CA GLU A 692 -24.67 2.51 5.63
C GLU A 692 -25.69 1.37 5.60
N MET A 693 -25.24 0.14 5.92
CA MET A 693 -26.06 -1.09 5.84
C MET A 693 -26.44 -1.67 7.22
N GLY A 694 -26.33 -0.86 8.29
CA GLY A 694 -26.56 -1.31 9.67
C GLY A 694 -25.29 -1.86 10.36
N GLY A 695 -25.43 -2.51 11.49
CA GLY A 695 -24.31 -3.03 12.26
C GLY A 695 -24.52 -2.93 13.76
N ASN A 696 -23.90 -3.84 14.49
CA ASN A 696 -23.95 -3.91 15.94
C ASN A 696 -22.67 -3.29 16.55
N PRO A 697 -22.72 -2.03 17.02
CA PRO A 697 -21.55 -1.35 17.54
C PRO A 697 -21.11 -1.87 18.92
N SER A 698 -21.88 -2.74 19.59
CA SER A 698 -21.48 -3.33 20.88
C SER A 698 -20.24 -4.24 20.79
N MET A 699 -19.89 -4.69 19.60
CA MET A 699 -18.71 -5.54 19.34
C MET A 699 -17.43 -4.73 19.08
N VAL A 700 -17.56 -3.42 18.88
CA VAL A 700 -16.44 -2.53 18.57
C VAL A 700 -15.54 -2.36 19.78
N ASN A 701 -14.22 -2.47 19.56
CA ASN A 701 -13.22 -2.28 20.61
C ASN A 701 -11.89 -1.75 20.03
N PHE A 702 -11.03 -1.21 20.89
CA PHE A 702 -9.71 -0.73 20.53
C PHE A 702 -8.63 -1.69 21.00
N GLN A 703 -7.65 -1.94 20.13
CA GLN A 703 -6.55 -2.87 20.38
C GLN A 703 -5.22 -2.20 20.02
N THR A 704 -4.13 -2.70 20.61
CA THR A 704 -2.77 -2.36 20.19
C THR A 704 -2.17 -3.48 19.35
N VAL A 705 -1.35 -3.13 18.36
CA VAL A 705 -0.65 -4.08 17.48
C VAL A 705 0.74 -4.34 18.04
N VAL A 706 1.02 -5.59 18.39
CA VAL A 706 2.26 -6.00 19.09
C VAL A 706 2.79 -7.34 18.58
N VAL A 707 4.07 -7.64 18.80
CA VAL A 707 4.65 -8.95 18.47
C VAL A 707 4.17 -9.96 19.51
N GLY A 708 3.28 -10.90 19.17
CA GLY A 708 2.80 -11.93 20.11
C GLY A 708 3.77 -13.10 20.26
N SER A 709 4.37 -13.52 19.15
CA SER A 709 5.48 -14.48 19.15
C SER A 709 6.50 -14.10 18.09
N ALA A 710 7.73 -14.59 18.25
CA ALA A 710 8.75 -14.47 17.23
C ALA A 710 9.48 -15.81 17.07
N CYS A 711 9.98 -16.04 15.87
CA CYS A 711 10.66 -17.27 15.51
C CYS A 711 12.03 -16.96 14.93
N GLY A 712 13.04 -17.76 15.25
CA GLY A 712 14.34 -17.71 14.58
C GLY A 712 14.58 -18.99 13.80
N ASN A 713 15.24 -18.91 12.64
CA ASN A 713 15.63 -20.07 11.84
C ASN A 713 17.01 -19.86 11.20
N SER A 714 18.02 -19.62 12.03
CA SER A 714 19.34 -19.19 11.58
C SER A 714 20.28 -20.36 11.31
N TYR A 715 21.05 -20.28 10.23
CA TYR A 715 22.06 -21.28 9.87
C TYR A 715 23.29 -21.22 10.81
N GLU A 716 24.07 -22.30 10.85
CA GLU A 716 25.33 -22.37 11.62
C GLU A 716 26.32 -21.28 11.21
N ASN A 717 27.08 -20.77 12.18
CA ASN A 717 28.04 -19.65 12.07
C ASN A 717 27.41 -18.28 11.79
N LYS A 718 26.12 -18.11 12.10
CA LYS A 718 25.43 -16.82 12.12
C LYS A 718 25.04 -16.45 13.55
N THR A 719 24.74 -15.18 13.77
CA THR A 719 24.18 -14.68 15.02
C THR A 719 22.67 -14.50 14.85
N LEU A 720 21.89 -15.18 15.68
CA LEU A 720 20.44 -15.03 15.71
C LEU A 720 20.05 -13.98 16.75
N GLU A 721 19.41 -12.91 16.29
CA GLU A 721 18.82 -11.88 17.14
C GLU A 721 17.32 -12.13 17.30
N LEU A 722 16.86 -12.23 18.55
CA LEU A 722 15.46 -12.41 18.92
C LEU A 722 14.99 -11.23 19.75
N SER A 723 13.83 -10.65 19.45
CA SER A 723 13.28 -9.53 20.21
C SER A 723 11.76 -9.50 20.16
N CYS A 724 11.17 -9.17 21.31
CA CYS A 724 9.77 -8.85 21.50
C CYS A 724 9.53 -7.33 21.46
N GLN A 725 10.37 -6.61 20.70
CA GLN A 725 10.47 -5.15 20.67
C GLN A 725 10.74 -4.60 22.08
N ASP A 726 9.83 -3.79 22.62
CA ASP A 726 9.98 -3.19 23.96
C ASP A 726 9.52 -4.10 25.10
N ARG A 727 8.94 -5.26 24.79
CA ARG A 727 8.46 -6.25 25.77
C ARG A 727 9.53 -7.30 26.09
N PRO A 728 9.54 -7.85 27.31
CA PRO A 728 10.40 -8.98 27.64
C PRO A 728 9.90 -10.25 26.96
N ILE A 729 10.83 -11.13 26.60
CA ILE A 729 10.54 -12.50 26.18
C ILE A 729 9.98 -13.26 27.39
N SER A 730 8.72 -13.69 27.30
CA SER A 730 8.00 -14.31 28.42
C SER A 730 8.36 -15.80 28.54
N SER A 731 8.54 -16.49 27.43
CA SER A 731 8.94 -17.91 27.41
C SER A 731 9.53 -18.34 26.06
N ILE A 732 10.19 -19.50 26.05
CA ILE A 732 10.62 -20.18 24.82
C ILE A 732 9.71 -21.40 24.64
N LYS A 733 8.92 -21.40 23.55
CA LYS A 733 7.97 -22.47 23.23
C LYS A 733 8.64 -23.64 22.52
N PHE A 734 9.63 -23.36 21.67
CA PHE A 734 10.38 -24.38 20.95
C PHE A 734 11.84 -23.95 20.75
N ALA A 735 12.77 -24.91 20.78
CA ALA A 735 14.14 -24.71 20.31
C ALA A 735 14.81 -26.02 19.91
N SER A 736 15.54 -26.02 18.79
CA SER A 736 16.35 -27.16 18.34
C SER A 736 17.51 -26.67 17.46
N PHE A 737 18.74 -27.09 17.79
CA PHE A 737 19.94 -26.88 16.96
C PHE A 737 20.33 -28.22 16.32
N GLY A 738 20.28 -28.30 14.99
CA GLY A 738 20.44 -29.53 14.23
C GLY A 738 19.84 -29.39 12.84
N ASP A 739 18.95 -30.30 12.44
CA ASP A 739 18.19 -30.22 11.18
C ASP A 739 16.66 -30.04 11.38
N PRO A 740 16.19 -29.12 12.25
CA PRO A 740 14.77 -28.95 12.57
C PRO A 740 13.92 -28.75 11.30
N LYS A 741 12.64 -29.14 11.36
CA LYS A 741 11.67 -29.03 10.25
C LYS A 741 10.53 -28.07 10.63
N GLY A 742 9.70 -27.73 9.65
CA GLY A 742 8.55 -26.84 9.82
C GLY A 742 8.87 -25.37 9.64
N VAL A 743 7.89 -24.53 9.99
CA VAL A 743 7.91 -23.07 9.88
C VAL A 743 7.57 -22.43 11.24
N CYS A 744 7.64 -21.11 11.32
CA CYS A 744 7.27 -20.37 12.52
C CYS A 744 5.89 -20.76 13.04
N GLY A 745 5.80 -21.11 14.34
CA GLY A 745 4.57 -21.60 14.98
C GLY A 745 4.33 -23.11 14.88
N ALA A 746 5.06 -23.81 14.01
CA ALA A 746 4.90 -25.24 13.73
C ALA A 746 6.25 -25.98 13.56
N PHE A 747 7.29 -25.54 14.28
CA PHE A 747 8.59 -26.21 14.23
C PHE A 747 8.55 -27.60 14.88
N THR A 748 9.32 -28.52 14.31
CA THR A 748 9.54 -29.86 14.85
C THR A 748 11.02 -30.22 14.84
N LYS A 749 11.41 -31.13 15.75
CA LYS A 749 12.78 -31.65 15.80
C LYS A 749 13.08 -32.46 14.54
N GLY A 750 14.32 -32.37 14.08
CA GLY A 750 14.80 -33.10 12.92
C GLY A 750 15.26 -34.52 13.24
N THR A 751 16.11 -35.05 12.36
CA THR A 751 16.75 -36.36 12.50
C THR A 751 18.03 -36.32 13.32
N CYS A 752 18.62 -35.15 13.52
CA CYS A 752 19.82 -34.92 14.30
C CYS A 752 19.69 -33.65 15.16
N GLU A 753 20.34 -33.65 16.32
CA GLU A 753 20.32 -32.53 17.27
C GLU A 753 21.68 -32.38 17.95
N SER A 754 21.85 -31.23 18.60
CA SER A 754 22.97 -30.91 19.46
C SER A 754 22.94 -31.64 20.79
N LYS A 755 24.13 -31.90 21.35
CA LYS A 755 24.28 -32.56 22.65
C LYS A 755 23.63 -31.77 23.78
N ASN A 756 23.77 -30.44 23.79
CA ASN A 756 23.11 -29.61 24.80
C ASN A 756 21.68 -29.31 24.35
N ASN A 757 20.75 -29.29 25.31
CA ASN A 757 19.35 -28.94 25.04
C ASN A 757 19.26 -27.43 24.72
N ALA A 758 19.03 -27.11 23.45
CA ALA A 758 18.90 -25.73 22.96
C ALA A 758 17.80 -24.94 23.70
N LEU A 759 16.70 -25.60 24.11
CA LEU A 759 15.62 -24.97 24.86
C LEU A 759 16.10 -24.46 26.22
N SER A 760 16.84 -25.29 26.96
CA SER A 760 17.36 -24.91 28.29
C SER A 760 18.41 -23.80 28.20
N VAL A 761 19.24 -23.81 27.15
CA VAL A 761 20.21 -22.74 26.89
C VAL A 761 19.46 -21.41 26.67
N LEU A 762 18.49 -21.39 25.76
CA LEU A 762 17.76 -20.17 25.42
C LEU A 762 16.84 -19.68 26.53
N GLN A 763 16.24 -20.58 27.33
CA GLN A 763 15.46 -20.19 28.50
C GLN A 763 16.30 -19.41 29.51
N LYS A 764 17.56 -19.81 29.70
CA LYS A 764 18.47 -19.14 30.61
C LYS A 764 18.95 -17.78 30.08
N GLU A 765 19.26 -17.71 28.78
CA GLU A 765 19.87 -16.52 28.18
C GLU A 765 18.83 -15.45 27.78
N CYS A 766 17.65 -15.84 27.31
CA CYS A 766 16.71 -14.92 26.66
C CYS A 766 15.48 -14.54 27.51
N VAL A 767 14.97 -15.42 28.38
CA VAL A 767 13.71 -15.15 29.11
C VAL A 767 13.90 -13.98 30.08
N GLY A 768 12.96 -13.04 30.08
CA GLY A 768 13.00 -11.80 30.85
C GLY A 768 13.76 -10.65 30.17
N GLN A 769 14.49 -10.92 29.08
CA GLN A 769 15.18 -9.89 28.29
C GLN A 769 14.26 -9.35 27.18
N LYS A 770 14.43 -8.08 26.80
CA LYS A 770 13.70 -7.48 25.66
C LYS A 770 14.22 -7.97 24.29
N ALA A 771 15.51 -8.27 24.25
CA ALA A 771 16.20 -8.81 23.09
C ALA A 771 17.28 -9.79 23.54
N CYS A 772 17.64 -10.74 22.68
CA CYS A 772 18.60 -11.80 22.94
C CYS A 772 19.40 -12.10 21.68
N SER A 773 20.73 -12.07 21.79
CA SER A 773 21.68 -12.38 20.71
C SER A 773 22.32 -13.72 20.97
N ILE A 774 22.25 -14.64 20.01
CA ILE A 774 22.73 -16.02 20.16
C ILE A 774 23.69 -16.39 19.03
N ASP A 775 24.90 -16.83 19.39
CA ASP A 775 25.86 -17.42 18.45
C ASP A 775 25.40 -18.84 18.06
N VAL A 776 25.04 -19.04 16.79
CA VAL A 776 24.51 -20.31 16.28
C VAL A 776 25.67 -21.22 15.90
N SER A 777 26.22 -21.91 16.89
CA SER A 777 27.38 -22.79 16.68
C SER A 777 27.41 -23.97 17.65
N GLU A 778 28.21 -24.99 17.33
CA GLU A 778 28.51 -26.10 18.27
C GLU A 778 29.26 -25.62 19.53
N LYS A 779 29.86 -24.42 19.52
CA LYS A 779 30.43 -23.81 20.73
C LYS A 779 29.35 -23.48 21.76
N THR A 780 28.19 -23.02 21.30
CA THR A 780 27.04 -22.66 22.14
C THR A 780 26.22 -23.89 22.53
N PHE A 781 25.90 -24.75 21.56
CA PHE A 781 24.94 -25.85 21.73
C PHE A 781 25.59 -27.24 21.89
N GLY A 782 26.92 -27.33 21.81
CA GLY A 782 27.65 -28.59 21.81
C GLY A 782 27.63 -29.30 20.45
N SER A 783 28.45 -30.34 20.34
CA SER A 783 28.57 -31.16 19.12
C SER A 783 27.24 -31.76 18.68
N THR A 784 27.01 -31.84 17.37
CA THR A 784 25.80 -32.45 16.78
C THR A 784 26.08 -33.84 16.19
N THR A 785 25.02 -34.63 16.00
CA THR A 785 25.07 -35.91 15.26
C THR A 785 24.82 -35.74 13.75
N CYS A 786 24.81 -34.51 13.24
CA CYS A 786 24.29 -34.17 11.91
C CYS A 786 25.22 -34.52 10.73
N GLY A 787 26.46 -34.93 10.98
CA GLY A 787 27.41 -35.26 9.92
C GLY A 787 27.60 -34.09 8.94
N SER A 788 27.30 -34.32 7.65
CA SER A 788 27.39 -33.31 6.58
C SER A 788 26.10 -32.51 6.33
N ILE A 789 25.05 -32.73 7.14
CA ILE A 789 23.79 -31.97 7.02
C ILE A 789 24.06 -30.53 7.48
N THR A 790 23.55 -29.57 6.71
CA THR A 790 23.61 -28.15 7.07
C THR A 790 22.79 -27.90 8.34
N LYS A 791 23.46 -27.48 9.41
CA LYS A 791 22.84 -27.26 10.72
C LYS A 791 22.21 -25.88 10.79
N ARG A 792 21.12 -25.79 11.56
CA ARG A 792 20.43 -24.54 11.86
C ARG A 792 19.80 -24.58 13.24
N LEU A 793 19.63 -23.41 13.84
CA LEU A 793 18.89 -23.21 15.08
C LEU A 793 17.48 -22.70 14.73
N ALA A 794 16.47 -23.50 15.06
CA ALA A 794 15.08 -23.08 15.04
C ALA A 794 14.62 -22.76 16.47
N VAL A 795 13.99 -21.60 16.67
CA VAL A 795 13.48 -21.10 17.96
C VAL A 795 12.09 -20.54 17.77
N GLU A 796 11.21 -20.72 18.75
CA GLU A 796 9.94 -19.99 18.89
C GLU A 796 9.87 -19.39 20.29
N ILE A 797 9.79 -18.06 20.37
CA ILE A 797 9.65 -17.29 21.61
C ILE A 797 8.24 -16.71 21.72
N VAL A 798 7.79 -16.53 22.95
CA VAL A 798 6.53 -15.84 23.26
C VAL A 798 6.84 -14.50 23.89
N CYS A 799 6.07 -13.50 23.48
CA CYS A 799 6.05 -12.14 23.96
C CYS A 799 4.68 -11.88 24.63
#